data_AF-A0A0E0Q287-F1
#
_entry.id   AF-A0A0E0Q287-F1
#
_cell.length_a   1.000
_cell.length_b   1.000
_cell.length_c   1.000
_cell.angle_alpha   90.00
_cell.angle_beta   90.00
_cell.angle_gamma   90.00
#
_symmetry.space_group_name_H-M   'P 1'
#
loop_
_entity.id
_entity.type
_entity.pdbx_description
1 polymer ?
#
loop_
_entity_poly.entity_id
_entity_poly.type
_entity_poly.pdbx_seq_one_letter_code
_entity_poly.pdbx_strand_id
1 'polypeptide(L)'
;MKICQNCPCSSPSISLSSLASPCLNSELSLSLSLLLFPAESPTSPPLPARGTTGGKVSGVRGGVDVFLPSPSQPRGRFVLGRPRRLKVFSMALFIYFDYKAVQKRVKWVGAGKKDAIWTKTHERNARRVLNLMIELEGLWVKMGQYLSTRADVLPEPYINVLKQLQDSLPPRPLEEVRGTIEKELGKPMNDLFANFVLDPLATASIAQVHRATLVDGREVVVKIQHDGIKDIILEDLKNAKSLVEWIAWAEPQYNFNPMIDEWCKEAPKELDFNHEAENTKAVSSNLSRKTNCESGAVSSAVDVLIPEVIQSTDKVLILQYMDGIRLNDNDSLEAYGVDKQRLVEEITRAYAHQIYVDGFFNGDPHPGNFLVSKEPPHKPILLDFGLTKRISQSMRQALAKMFLSCAEGDHVALLSAFAEMGLKLRVDMPEQAMEIATVFFRQSTTANEAKENIKTLNDQRERNVKALQEKMKMNKKEVQRFNPVDAFPGDAIIFMRVLNLLRGLSASLNVRIVYLDIMRPFAESTLLGSMTRGPTANSQWIYDSPVNSEVESKLRNLLLELGSNKILGIQVCAYKDGKVIIDTAAGTLGKYDPRPVQPDSLFPVFSVTKGITAGMVHHLLNHTSGLHNALGDVMKSDPLLVCDWEEMLHQITKCTPETEPGSEQMYHYLSFGWLCGGIIEHASGKKLQEVLEEAIVHPLHINGELYIGIPPGVESRLAALTVDMEELEKLSGFRAGPDVPQELLSNVAQMATGLPVLFNTLNIRRAILPAANGHCSARALARYYAALGAGGAIPPPHSGGGSKPPLGSHVHTPKFPTMPSKKKKKGGSKNDVGVADKDGYTQLRTSDGSDEGSTVSAVVAGNGSGSGSSMFVDGGTKMLDAFMGVGDFSGMIHPNGKFGLGFRRYGYGAGAGEKVATTTFGHSGMGGSTGFCDVEHGLAMAVTVNKMSLGGVTRRVVRLVCEELGVPVPDEFSVAGDKGPDMVLNLAPPE
;
A
#
# COMPACT_ATOMS: atom_id res chain seq x y z
N MET A 1 33.69 1.46 37.30
CA MET A 1 33.71 0.57 38.48
C MET A 1 33.93 -0.87 38.03
N LYS A 2 34.25 -1.80 38.94
CA LYS A 2 34.83 -3.13 38.65
C LYS A 2 34.22 -4.18 39.60
N ILE A 3 34.32 -5.48 39.26
CA ILE A 3 33.91 -6.66 40.08
C ILE A 3 32.36 -6.83 40.03
N CYS A 4 31.75 -7.88 39.44
CA CYS A 4 31.79 -9.35 39.71
C CYS A 4 31.03 -9.72 41.02
N GLN A 5 30.41 -10.89 41.21
CA GLN A 5 30.45 -12.16 40.48
C GLN A 5 29.20 -13.03 40.79
N ASN A 6 28.93 -14.05 39.95
CA ASN A 6 28.23 -15.34 40.22
C ASN A 6 27.02 -15.69 39.33
N CYS A 7 27.07 -16.92 38.79
CA CYS A 7 25.97 -17.68 38.23
C CYS A 7 25.49 -18.71 39.28
N PRO A 8 24.32 -19.36 39.12
CA PRO A 8 24.35 -20.65 38.43
C PRO A 8 23.14 -20.93 37.51
N CYS A 9 23.23 -22.04 36.78
CA CYS A 9 22.33 -22.45 35.71
C CYS A 9 20.87 -22.73 36.17
N SER A 10 19.91 -22.23 35.39
CA SER A 10 18.60 -22.90 35.20
C SER A 10 18.02 -22.51 33.84
N SER A 11 17.63 -23.49 33.03
CA SER A 11 17.11 -23.29 31.67
C SER A 11 15.57 -23.24 31.62
N PRO A 12 14.98 -22.28 30.90
CA PRO A 12 13.60 -22.36 30.43
C PRO A 12 13.57 -22.59 28.91
N SER A 13 13.29 -23.81 28.48
CA SER A 13 12.99 -24.11 27.08
C SER A 13 11.61 -23.57 26.71
N ILE A 14 11.56 -22.45 25.99
CA ILE A 14 10.32 -21.79 25.55
C ILE A 14 10.13 -22.00 24.04
N SER A 15 8.91 -22.35 23.60
CA SER A 15 8.66 -22.94 22.28
C SER A 15 8.36 -21.93 21.17
N LEU A 16 8.90 -22.20 19.97
CA LEU A 16 8.76 -21.44 18.71
C LEU A 16 7.35 -21.57 18.05
N SER A 17 6.27 -21.65 18.84
CA SER A 17 5.08 -22.45 18.48
C SER A 17 3.78 -21.66 18.23
N SER A 18 3.80 -20.55 17.46
CA SER A 18 2.54 -19.80 17.19
C SER A 18 2.47 -18.91 15.94
N LEU A 19 3.49 -18.83 15.08
CA LEU A 19 3.71 -17.66 14.20
C LEU A 19 3.64 -17.93 12.68
N ALA A 20 2.79 -18.86 12.24
CA ALA A 20 2.39 -19.00 10.85
C ALA A 20 0.95 -19.52 10.75
N SER A 21 0.11 -18.89 9.92
CA SER A 21 -1.26 -19.37 9.67
C SER A 21 -1.25 -20.75 9.00
N PRO A 22 -1.75 -21.83 9.64
CA PRO A 22 -1.54 -23.20 9.15
C PRO A 22 -2.11 -23.47 7.76
N CYS A 23 -3.21 -22.80 7.38
CA CYS A 23 -3.96 -23.15 6.18
C CYS A 23 -3.16 -22.94 4.88
N LEU A 24 -2.52 -21.78 4.66
CA LEU A 24 -1.80 -21.54 3.39
C LEU A 24 -0.57 -22.44 3.25
N ASN A 25 0.25 -22.55 4.29
CA ASN A 25 1.44 -23.41 4.28
C ASN A 25 1.08 -24.90 4.14
N SER A 26 -0.08 -25.33 4.65
CA SER A 26 -0.55 -26.71 4.49
C SER A 26 -0.92 -27.08 3.05
N GLU A 27 -1.40 -26.11 2.25
CA GLU A 27 -1.75 -26.35 0.84
C GLU A 27 -0.50 -26.25 -0.06
N LEU A 28 0.44 -25.33 0.21
CA LEU A 28 1.75 -25.31 -0.49
C LEU A 28 2.56 -26.58 -0.25
N SER A 29 2.66 -27.01 1.02
CA SER A 29 3.42 -28.21 1.39
C SER A 29 2.84 -29.49 0.80
N LEU A 30 1.53 -29.51 0.50
CA LEU A 30 0.88 -30.65 -0.13
C LEU A 30 1.51 -30.97 -1.49
N SER A 31 2.10 -29.97 -2.16
CA SER A 31 2.38 -30.01 -3.60
C SER A 31 3.86 -30.14 -3.97
N LEU A 32 4.77 -29.51 -3.22
CA LEU A 32 6.20 -29.83 -3.34
C LEU A 32 6.52 -31.26 -2.88
N SER A 33 5.70 -31.79 -1.98
CA SER A 33 5.78 -33.19 -1.54
C SER A 33 5.29 -34.18 -2.59
N LEU A 34 4.65 -33.70 -3.65
CA LEU A 34 4.13 -34.51 -4.76
C LEU A 34 5.13 -34.65 -5.91
N LEU A 35 6.34 -34.11 -5.78
CA LEU A 35 7.43 -34.21 -6.76
C LEU A 35 8.02 -35.64 -6.87
N LEU A 36 7.21 -36.72 -6.82
CA LEU A 36 7.53 -38.08 -7.35
C LEU A 36 6.28 -38.88 -7.95
N PHE A 37 5.88 -38.77 -9.25
CA PHE A 37 4.70 -39.48 -9.89
C PHE A 37 4.84 -39.74 -11.43
N PRO A 38 4.13 -40.67 -12.16
CA PRO A 38 2.66 -40.96 -12.24
C PRO A 38 2.29 -42.46 -11.92
N ALA A 39 1.27 -43.24 -12.40
CA ALA A 39 0.27 -43.20 -13.51
C ALA A 39 -0.91 -44.25 -13.39
N GLU A 40 -1.84 -44.25 -14.38
CA GLU A 40 -2.69 -45.35 -14.95
C GLU A 40 -3.98 -45.97 -14.29
N SER A 41 -4.84 -46.54 -15.15
CA SER A 41 -6.17 -47.18 -14.91
C SER A 41 -6.67 -47.90 -16.20
N PRO A 42 -7.81 -48.64 -16.25
CA PRO A 42 -8.68 -49.19 -15.19
C PRO A 42 -9.03 -50.71 -15.35
N THR A 43 -9.47 -51.39 -14.28
CA THR A 43 -10.45 -52.51 -14.34
C THR A 43 -10.93 -52.95 -12.94
N SER A 44 -12.07 -53.64 -12.87
CA SER A 44 -12.72 -54.25 -11.69
C SER A 44 -13.27 -55.65 -12.09
N PRO A 45 -13.85 -56.53 -11.22
CA PRO A 45 -14.39 -56.32 -9.88
C PRO A 45 -13.89 -57.35 -8.79
N PRO A 46 -14.68 -58.10 -7.97
CA PRO A 46 -14.75 -57.78 -6.52
C PRO A 46 -14.64 -58.93 -5.48
N LEU A 47 -14.16 -58.58 -4.25
CA LEU A 47 -14.50 -59.19 -2.93
C LEU A 47 -14.10 -60.70 -2.68
N PRO A 48 -14.24 -61.29 -1.46
CA PRO A 48 -14.51 -60.74 -0.10
C PRO A 48 -13.56 -61.19 1.07
N ALA A 49 -13.43 -60.32 2.08
CA ALA A 49 -13.49 -60.55 3.55
C ALA A 49 -12.63 -61.58 4.37
N ARG A 50 -12.48 -61.19 5.67
CA ARG A 50 -12.10 -61.94 6.91
C ARG A 50 -10.62 -62.26 7.21
N GLY A 51 -10.27 -62.12 8.50
CA GLY A 51 -8.97 -62.48 9.10
C GLY A 51 -8.61 -61.63 10.33
N THR A 52 -9.09 -61.98 11.54
CA THR A 52 -8.90 -61.17 12.77
C THR A 52 -8.15 -61.91 13.88
N THR A 53 -6.91 -61.50 14.16
CA THR A 53 -6.18 -61.62 15.44
C THR A 53 -5.10 -60.52 15.49
N GLY A 54 -4.57 -60.08 16.63
CA GLY A 54 -4.91 -60.42 18.01
C GLY A 54 -3.67 -60.58 18.91
N GLY A 55 -3.05 -59.47 19.34
CA GLY A 55 -1.89 -59.53 20.24
C GLY A 55 -1.44 -58.16 20.79
N LYS A 56 -1.27 -58.07 22.11
CA LYS A 56 -0.62 -56.95 22.82
C LYS A 56 0.55 -57.51 23.63
N VAL A 57 1.71 -56.88 23.58
CA VAL A 57 2.74 -56.98 24.65
C VAL A 57 3.44 -55.62 24.82
N SER A 58 3.80 -55.25 26.05
CA SER A 58 4.75 -54.18 26.40
C SER A 58 6.19 -54.61 26.10
N GLY A 59 7.22 -53.77 26.03
CA GLY A 59 7.36 -52.32 26.25
C GLY A 59 8.80 -52.00 26.69
N VAL A 60 9.08 -50.72 27.03
CA VAL A 60 10.35 -50.22 27.64
C VAL A 60 11.54 -49.97 26.69
N ARG A 61 12.01 -48.69 26.71
CA ARG A 61 13.33 -48.13 26.34
C ARG A 61 14.01 -48.59 25.04
N GLY A 62 14.00 -47.70 24.04
CA GLY A 62 15.07 -47.58 23.05
C GLY A 62 15.73 -46.21 23.16
N GLY A 63 17.02 -46.17 23.51
CA GLY A 63 17.94 -45.18 22.91
C GLY A 63 18.32 -45.69 21.52
N VAL A 64 18.62 -44.78 20.59
CA VAL A 64 18.93 -45.17 19.20
C VAL A 64 20.21 -44.47 18.75
N ASP A 65 21.32 -45.18 18.84
CA ASP A 65 22.53 -44.85 18.10
C ASP A 65 22.26 -45.02 16.60
N VAL A 66 22.65 -44.05 15.79
CA VAL A 66 22.45 -44.09 14.33
C VAL A 66 23.57 -44.90 13.70
N PHE A 67 23.32 -46.20 13.51
CA PHE A 67 24.26 -47.12 12.90
C PHE A 67 24.37 -46.85 11.38
N LEU A 68 25.47 -46.24 10.95
CA LEU A 68 25.83 -46.15 9.53
C LEU A 68 26.27 -47.53 9.02
N PRO A 69 25.80 -48.00 7.83
CA PRO A 69 26.16 -49.31 7.30
C PRO A 69 27.59 -49.33 6.75
N SER A 70 28.32 -50.42 7.03
CA SER A 70 29.69 -50.63 6.55
C SER A 70 29.75 -50.92 5.04
N PRO A 71 30.75 -50.39 4.28
CA PRO A 71 30.82 -50.54 2.83
C PRO A 71 31.62 -51.79 2.39
N SER A 72 30.93 -52.87 1.99
CA SER A 72 31.57 -53.94 1.18
C SER A 72 30.57 -54.85 0.42
N GLN A 73 30.38 -54.60 -0.88
CA GLN A 73 30.17 -55.65 -1.91
C GLN A 73 30.12 -55.04 -3.32
N PRO A 74 30.76 -55.66 -4.34
CA PRO A 74 30.72 -55.17 -5.72
C PRO A 74 29.35 -55.45 -6.36
N ARG A 75 28.71 -54.42 -6.91
CA ARG A 75 27.41 -54.56 -7.60
C ARG A 75 27.61 -54.75 -9.11
N GLY A 76 27.11 -55.87 -9.62
CA GLY A 76 27.11 -56.18 -11.06
C GLY A 76 26.23 -55.23 -11.88
N ARG A 77 26.58 -55.08 -13.16
CA ARG A 77 26.02 -54.12 -14.12
C ARG A 77 24.59 -54.48 -14.56
N PHE A 78 23.60 -54.12 -13.76
CA PHE A 78 22.16 -54.29 -14.07
C PHE A 78 21.50 -53.03 -14.64
N VAL A 79 20.41 -53.20 -15.40
CA VAL A 79 19.67 -52.14 -16.12
C VAL A 79 19.18 -51.04 -15.15
N LEU A 80 19.77 -49.83 -15.24
CA LEU A 80 19.68 -48.80 -14.19
C LEU A 80 18.27 -48.25 -13.90
N GLY A 81 17.44 -48.05 -14.92
CA GLY A 81 16.33 -47.08 -14.85
C GLY A 81 15.07 -47.51 -14.10
N ARG A 82 14.47 -48.63 -14.50
CA ARG A 82 13.18 -49.12 -13.97
C ARG A 82 13.07 -49.14 -12.44
N PRO A 83 14.08 -49.57 -11.64
CA PRO A 83 13.95 -49.55 -10.18
C PRO A 83 14.02 -48.15 -9.56
N ARG A 84 14.74 -47.19 -10.16
CA ARG A 84 14.79 -45.80 -9.66
C ARG A 84 13.42 -45.14 -9.83
N ARG A 85 12.88 -45.18 -11.05
CA ARG A 85 11.55 -44.64 -11.41
C ARG A 85 10.44 -45.17 -10.51
N LEU A 86 10.48 -46.47 -10.16
CA LEU A 86 9.51 -47.06 -9.24
C LEU A 86 9.65 -46.57 -7.78
N LYS A 87 10.88 -46.41 -7.25
CA LYS A 87 11.11 -45.89 -5.88
C LYS A 87 10.65 -44.45 -5.73
N VAL A 88 11.03 -43.62 -6.70
CA VAL A 88 10.54 -42.24 -6.90
C VAL A 88 9.01 -42.26 -6.80
N PHE A 89 8.31 -42.90 -7.74
CA PHE A 89 6.84 -42.80 -7.81
C PHE A 89 6.09 -43.48 -6.65
N SER A 90 6.65 -44.53 -6.04
CA SER A 90 6.06 -45.14 -4.83
C SER A 90 6.09 -44.21 -3.62
N MET A 91 7.15 -43.41 -3.48
CA MET A 91 7.36 -42.59 -2.28
C MET A 91 6.40 -41.39 -2.21
N ALA A 92 6.22 -40.61 -3.28
CA ALA A 92 5.27 -39.49 -3.19
C ALA A 92 3.80 -39.93 -3.24
N LEU A 93 3.46 -41.16 -3.69
CA LEU A 93 2.11 -41.71 -3.51
C LEU A 93 1.78 -41.89 -2.02
N PHE A 94 2.73 -42.44 -1.27
CA PHE A 94 2.64 -42.59 0.17
C PHE A 94 2.56 -41.23 0.88
N ILE A 95 3.35 -40.25 0.44
CA ILE A 95 3.33 -38.89 0.98
C ILE A 95 2.02 -38.15 0.59
N TYR A 96 1.48 -38.34 -0.63
CA TYR A 96 0.21 -37.76 -1.08
C TYR A 96 -0.94 -38.20 -0.19
N PHE A 97 -1.10 -39.51 -0.01
CA PHE A 97 -2.19 -40.05 0.79
C PHE A 97 -2.02 -39.74 2.28
N ASP A 98 -0.78 -39.66 2.78
CA ASP A 98 -0.49 -39.19 4.14
C ASP A 98 -0.93 -37.73 4.34
N TYR A 99 -0.60 -36.83 3.39
CA TYR A 99 -1.06 -35.44 3.42
C TYR A 99 -2.58 -35.31 3.23
N LYS A 100 -3.20 -36.05 2.32
CA LYS A 100 -4.67 -36.04 2.15
C LYS A 100 -5.40 -36.62 3.36
N ALA A 101 -4.84 -37.62 4.04
CA ALA A 101 -5.34 -38.12 5.31
C ALA A 101 -5.23 -37.06 6.43
N VAL A 102 -4.10 -36.35 6.50
CA VAL A 102 -3.91 -35.23 7.45
C VAL A 102 -4.85 -34.05 7.13
N GLN A 103 -5.00 -33.65 5.86
CA GLN A 103 -5.91 -32.60 5.41
C GLN A 103 -7.38 -32.94 5.75
N LYS A 104 -7.79 -34.22 5.67
CA LYS A 104 -9.10 -34.69 6.18
C LYS A 104 -9.16 -34.64 7.70
N ARG A 105 -8.15 -35.13 8.42
CA ARG A 105 -8.09 -35.20 9.89
C ARG A 105 -8.15 -33.82 10.55
N VAL A 106 -7.40 -32.85 10.03
CA VAL A 106 -7.28 -31.47 10.57
C VAL A 106 -8.60 -30.68 10.54
N LYS A 107 -9.57 -31.07 9.72
CA LYS A 107 -10.93 -30.48 9.73
C LYS A 107 -11.67 -30.73 11.05
N TRP A 108 -11.35 -31.81 11.76
CA TRP A 108 -12.02 -32.26 12.99
C TRP A 108 -11.21 -31.97 14.27
N VAL A 109 -10.23 -31.05 14.19
CA VAL A 109 -9.31 -30.73 15.30
C VAL A 109 -9.37 -29.24 15.62
N GLY A 110 -9.37 -28.88 16.91
CA GLY A 110 -9.35 -27.50 17.37
C GLY A 110 -8.07 -26.74 16.99
N ALA A 111 -8.17 -25.42 16.77
CA ALA A 111 -7.16 -24.58 16.12
C ALA A 111 -5.72 -24.81 16.64
N GLY A 112 -5.47 -24.63 17.94
CA GLY A 112 -4.14 -24.76 18.55
C GLY A 112 -3.51 -26.17 18.55
N LYS A 113 -4.16 -27.18 17.94
CA LYS A 113 -3.56 -28.50 17.67
C LYS A 113 -3.31 -28.75 16.17
N LYS A 114 -3.67 -27.82 15.27
CA LYS A 114 -3.49 -27.97 13.82
C LYS A 114 -2.01 -27.84 13.44
N ASP A 115 -1.33 -26.81 13.93
CA ASP A 115 0.08 -26.53 13.62
C ASP A 115 0.98 -27.70 13.98
N ALA A 116 0.87 -28.22 15.22
CA ALA A 116 1.65 -29.37 15.68
C ALA A 116 1.43 -30.65 14.82
N ILE A 117 0.24 -30.83 14.24
CA ILE A 117 -0.04 -31.95 13.33
C ILE A 117 0.62 -31.71 11.96
N TRP A 118 0.57 -30.47 11.44
CA TRP A 118 1.23 -30.10 10.19
C TRP A 118 2.76 -30.18 10.32
N THR A 119 3.37 -29.51 11.30
CA THR A 119 4.82 -29.55 11.57
C THR A 119 5.35 -30.98 11.65
N LYS A 120 4.69 -31.87 12.42
CA LYS A 120 5.09 -33.28 12.56
C LYS A 120 4.85 -34.12 11.29
N THR A 121 3.92 -33.71 10.44
CA THR A 121 3.71 -34.34 9.12
C THR A 121 4.79 -33.90 8.14
N HIS A 122 5.11 -32.60 8.10
CA HIS A 122 6.20 -32.06 7.30
C HIS A 122 7.54 -32.69 7.68
N GLU A 123 7.89 -32.73 8.97
CA GLU A 123 9.13 -33.34 9.46
C GLU A 123 9.24 -34.83 9.06
N ARG A 124 8.17 -35.60 9.23
CA ARG A 124 8.11 -37.02 8.84
C ARG A 124 8.31 -37.21 7.33
N ASN A 125 7.69 -36.38 6.50
CA ASN A 125 7.77 -36.49 5.05
C ASN A 125 9.08 -35.91 4.49
N ALA A 126 9.64 -34.88 5.14
CA ALA A 126 10.99 -34.40 4.86
C ALA A 126 12.06 -35.47 5.12
N ARG A 127 11.98 -36.21 6.24
CA ARG A 127 12.90 -37.34 6.52
C ARG A 127 12.77 -38.46 5.47
N ARG A 128 11.55 -38.77 5.01
CA ARG A 128 11.31 -39.73 3.93
C ARG A 128 11.94 -39.29 2.60
N VAL A 129 11.78 -38.00 2.25
CA VAL A 129 12.38 -37.41 1.04
C VAL A 129 13.90 -37.36 1.15
N LEU A 130 14.46 -36.93 2.29
CA LEU A 130 15.91 -36.93 2.55
C LEU A 130 16.52 -38.32 2.34
N ASN A 131 15.97 -39.35 2.98
CA ASN A 131 16.49 -40.70 2.87
C ASN A 131 16.46 -41.21 1.42
N LEU A 132 15.41 -40.90 0.66
CA LEU A 132 15.33 -41.26 -0.76
C LEU A 132 16.29 -40.44 -1.63
N MET A 133 16.48 -39.15 -1.34
CA MET A 133 17.47 -38.31 -2.04
C MET A 133 18.89 -38.87 -1.85
N ILE A 134 19.25 -39.28 -0.62
CA ILE A 134 20.53 -39.93 -0.32
C ILE A 134 20.63 -41.30 -1.02
N GLU A 135 19.58 -42.12 -1.00
CA GLU A 135 19.58 -43.45 -1.66
C GLU A 135 19.68 -43.36 -3.20
N LEU A 136 19.12 -42.31 -3.79
CA LEU A 136 19.14 -42.11 -5.24
C LEU A 136 20.41 -41.39 -5.71
N GLU A 137 21.02 -40.51 -4.91
CA GLU A 137 22.18 -39.69 -5.31
C GLU A 137 21.87 -38.75 -6.50
N GLY A 138 22.90 -38.10 -7.06
CA GLY A 138 22.80 -37.33 -8.31
C GLY A 138 21.80 -36.18 -8.24
N LEU A 139 20.87 -36.14 -9.22
CA LEU A 139 19.89 -35.06 -9.37
C LEU A 139 19.08 -34.83 -8.09
N TRP A 140 18.66 -35.90 -7.41
CA TRP A 140 17.77 -35.79 -6.25
C TRP A 140 18.46 -35.13 -5.06
N VAL A 141 19.77 -35.40 -4.85
CA VAL A 141 20.57 -34.65 -3.88
C VAL A 141 20.69 -33.18 -4.29
N LYS A 142 21.00 -32.89 -5.56
CA LYS A 142 21.14 -31.50 -6.04
C LYS A 142 19.82 -30.70 -5.95
N MET A 143 18.69 -31.32 -6.25
CA MET A 143 17.37 -30.74 -6.02
C MET A 143 17.11 -30.50 -4.54
N GLY A 144 17.47 -31.43 -3.66
CA GLY A 144 17.38 -31.27 -2.21
C GLY A 144 18.25 -30.14 -1.66
N GLN A 145 19.50 -30.02 -2.13
CA GLN A 145 20.43 -28.91 -1.84
C GLN A 145 19.79 -27.57 -2.23
N TYR A 146 19.36 -27.40 -3.48
CA TYR A 146 18.68 -26.20 -3.94
C TYR A 146 17.42 -25.87 -3.12
N LEU A 147 16.53 -26.85 -2.94
CA LEU A 147 15.29 -26.69 -2.19
C LEU A 147 15.52 -26.33 -0.71
N SER A 148 16.60 -26.82 -0.09
CA SER A 148 16.95 -26.47 1.29
C SER A 148 17.31 -24.99 1.49
N THR A 149 17.62 -24.25 0.42
CA THR A 149 17.84 -22.78 0.48
C THR A 149 16.57 -21.96 0.33
N ARG A 150 15.46 -22.55 -0.15
CA ARG A 150 14.25 -21.84 -0.58
C ARG A 150 13.20 -21.74 0.54
N ALA A 151 13.45 -20.84 1.49
CA ALA A 151 12.54 -20.48 2.59
C ALA A 151 11.18 -19.89 2.14
N ASP A 152 11.10 -19.45 0.89
CA ASP A 152 9.89 -18.98 0.21
C ASP A 152 9.08 -20.10 -0.46
N VAL A 153 9.65 -21.30 -0.60
CA VAL A 153 9.05 -22.45 -1.30
C VAL A 153 8.67 -23.57 -0.33
N LEU A 154 9.58 -23.96 0.58
CA LEU A 154 9.37 -25.11 1.46
C LEU A 154 9.04 -24.73 2.92
N PRO A 155 8.22 -25.54 3.62
CA PRO A 155 8.05 -25.41 5.07
C PRO A 155 9.38 -25.59 5.81
N GLU A 156 9.56 -24.86 6.92
CA GLU A 156 10.76 -24.93 7.76
C GLU A 156 11.19 -26.37 8.15
N PRO A 157 10.28 -27.32 8.49
CA PRO A 157 10.68 -28.70 8.77
C PRO A 157 11.30 -29.46 7.60
N TYR A 158 11.01 -29.07 6.34
CA TYR A 158 11.75 -29.61 5.18
C TYR A 158 13.14 -28.99 5.08
N ILE A 159 13.23 -27.67 5.21
CA ILE A 159 14.50 -26.94 5.12
C ILE A 159 15.50 -27.44 6.17
N ASN A 160 15.07 -27.55 7.43
CA ASN A 160 15.94 -27.98 8.52
C ASN A 160 16.35 -29.46 8.42
N VAL A 161 15.60 -30.29 7.69
CA VAL A 161 15.99 -31.68 7.40
C VAL A 161 16.87 -31.78 6.15
N LEU A 162 16.52 -31.10 5.06
CA LEU A 162 17.24 -31.15 3.78
C LEU A 162 18.59 -30.41 3.81
N LYS A 163 18.84 -29.52 4.78
CA LYS A 163 20.18 -28.92 5.02
C LYS A 163 21.30 -29.96 5.17
N GLN A 164 21.00 -31.17 5.66
CA GLN A 164 21.96 -32.29 5.74
C GLN A 164 22.52 -32.73 4.37
N LEU A 165 21.90 -32.30 3.25
CA LEU A 165 22.44 -32.51 1.90
C LEU A 165 23.49 -31.47 1.49
N GLN A 166 23.69 -30.40 2.27
CA GLN A 166 24.75 -29.40 2.04
C GLN A 166 26.10 -29.85 2.59
N ASP A 167 26.12 -30.85 3.48
CA ASP A 167 27.33 -31.48 4.00
C ASP A 167 28.00 -32.37 2.93
N SER A 168 29.29 -32.69 3.12
CA SER A 168 30.04 -33.51 2.16
C SER A 168 29.53 -34.95 2.10
N LEU A 169 29.27 -35.43 0.88
CA LEU A 169 28.79 -36.80 0.66
C LEU A 169 29.91 -37.85 0.89
N PRO A 170 29.55 -39.12 1.14
CA PRO A 170 30.53 -40.21 1.16
C PRO A 170 31.28 -40.30 -0.19
N PRO A 171 32.61 -40.39 -0.20
CA PRO A 171 33.40 -40.44 -1.43
C PRO A 171 33.22 -41.77 -2.18
N ARG A 172 33.39 -41.71 -3.50
CA ARG A 172 33.49 -42.91 -4.36
C ARG A 172 34.81 -43.64 -4.15
N PRO A 173 34.85 -44.96 -4.41
CA PRO A 173 36.09 -45.74 -4.34
C PRO A 173 37.17 -45.17 -5.27
N LEU A 174 38.43 -45.18 -4.82
CA LEU A 174 39.58 -44.65 -5.58
C LEU A 174 39.71 -45.27 -6.98
N GLU A 175 39.29 -46.53 -7.17
CA GLU A 175 39.28 -47.21 -8.47
C GLU A 175 38.31 -46.59 -9.49
N GLU A 176 37.19 -46.01 -9.05
CA GLU A 176 36.25 -45.28 -9.92
C GLU A 176 36.84 -43.92 -10.32
N VAL A 177 37.52 -43.26 -9.38
CA VAL A 177 38.24 -41.98 -9.60
C VAL A 177 39.36 -42.19 -10.61
N ARG A 178 40.23 -43.18 -10.38
CA ARG A 178 41.32 -43.57 -11.27
C ARG A 178 40.80 -43.96 -12.64
N GLY A 179 39.81 -44.84 -12.71
CA GLY A 179 39.21 -45.28 -13.97
C GLY A 179 38.62 -44.13 -14.79
N THR A 180 38.06 -43.09 -14.15
CA THR A 180 37.62 -41.89 -14.86
C THR A 180 38.81 -41.03 -15.32
N ILE A 181 39.79 -40.74 -14.45
CA ILE A 181 40.97 -39.93 -14.79
C ILE A 181 41.75 -40.53 -15.98
N GLU A 182 42.10 -41.82 -15.90
CA GLU A 182 42.97 -42.47 -16.89
C GLU A 182 42.27 -42.61 -18.25
N LYS A 183 40.94 -42.77 -18.25
CA LYS A 183 40.10 -42.83 -19.46
C LYS A 183 39.94 -41.47 -20.14
N GLU A 184 39.76 -40.40 -19.38
CA GLU A 184 39.48 -39.06 -19.90
C GLU A 184 40.76 -38.33 -20.32
N LEU A 185 41.86 -38.51 -19.58
CA LEU A 185 43.15 -37.87 -19.85
C LEU A 185 44.11 -38.76 -20.68
N GLY A 186 43.72 -40.01 -20.95
CA GLY A 186 44.44 -40.93 -21.85
C GLY A 186 45.81 -41.40 -21.35
N LYS A 187 46.09 -41.25 -20.04
CA LYS A 187 47.38 -41.56 -19.40
C LYS A 187 47.17 -42.16 -18.00
N PRO A 188 48.07 -43.03 -17.52
CA PRO A 188 48.11 -43.45 -16.12
C PRO A 188 48.21 -42.26 -15.15
N MET A 189 47.64 -42.38 -13.94
CA MET A 189 47.71 -41.29 -12.94
C MET A 189 49.15 -40.90 -12.58
N ASN A 190 50.07 -41.86 -12.56
CA ASN A 190 51.49 -41.64 -12.23
C ASN A 190 52.24 -40.80 -13.29
N ASP A 191 51.73 -40.73 -14.52
CA ASP A 191 52.32 -39.95 -15.62
C ASP A 191 51.75 -38.51 -15.67
N LEU A 192 50.76 -38.23 -14.83
CA LEU A 192 50.03 -36.96 -14.73
C LEU A 192 50.37 -36.20 -13.44
N PHE A 193 50.48 -36.92 -12.33
CA PHE A 193 50.64 -36.35 -10.99
C PHE A 193 51.90 -36.90 -10.30
N ALA A 194 52.76 -36.00 -9.81
CA ALA A 194 53.86 -36.34 -8.92
C ALA A 194 53.37 -36.76 -7.51
N ASN A 195 52.18 -36.29 -7.12
CA ASN A 195 51.49 -36.64 -5.89
C ASN A 195 49.97 -36.47 -6.08
N PHE A 196 49.16 -37.36 -5.52
CA PHE A 196 47.70 -37.27 -5.57
C PHE A 196 47.13 -37.68 -4.20
N VAL A 197 46.40 -36.77 -3.56
CA VAL A 197 45.85 -36.99 -2.22
C VAL A 197 44.62 -37.89 -2.34
N LEU A 198 44.71 -39.10 -1.74
CA LEU A 198 43.68 -40.13 -1.89
C LEU A 198 42.35 -39.75 -1.21
N ASP A 199 42.41 -38.99 -0.13
CA ASP A 199 41.24 -38.38 0.51
C ASP A 199 40.81 -37.11 -0.25
N PRO A 200 39.54 -36.99 -0.70
CA PRO A 200 39.07 -35.78 -1.38
C PRO A 200 38.92 -34.58 -0.44
N LEU A 201 39.22 -33.38 -0.94
CA LEU A 201 38.96 -32.10 -0.28
C LEU A 201 37.46 -31.82 -0.10
N ALA A 202 36.64 -32.32 -1.02
CA ALA A 202 35.18 -32.21 -1.03
C ALA A 202 34.54 -33.28 -1.92
N THR A 203 33.35 -33.74 -1.53
CA THR A 203 32.49 -34.64 -2.33
C THR A 203 31.15 -33.99 -2.57
N ALA A 204 30.77 -33.85 -3.85
CA ALA A 204 29.51 -33.27 -4.31
C ALA A 204 28.60 -34.31 -4.98
N SER A 205 27.39 -33.90 -5.33
CA SER A 205 26.32 -34.76 -5.89
C SER A 205 26.63 -35.37 -7.26
N ILE A 206 27.55 -34.78 -8.02
CA ILE A 206 27.96 -35.26 -9.37
C ILE A 206 29.45 -35.62 -9.48
N ALA A 207 30.27 -35.25 -8.51
CA ALA A 207 31.73 -35.29 -8.61
C ALA A 207 32.41 -35.22 -7.24
N GLN A 208 33.70 -35.54 -7.18
CA GLN A 208 34.56 -35.26 -6.03
C GLN A 208 35.85 -34.55 -6.43
N VAL A 209 36.44 -33.82 -5.48
CA VAL A 209 37.57 -32.92 -5.70
C VAL A 209 38.76 -33.40 -4.86
N HIS A 210 39.87 -33.74 -5.51
CA HIS A 210 41.13 -34.14 -4.87
C HIS A 210 42.18 -33.04 -5.01
N ARG A 211 43.12 -32.96 -4.07
CA ARG A 211 44.36 -32.19 -4.22
C ARG A 211 45.40 -33.06 -4.93
N ALA A 212 46.14 -32.48 -5.87
CA ALA A 212 47.26 -33.14 -6.50
C ALA A 212 48.40 -32.15 -6.81
N THR A 213 49.59 -32.70 -7.05
CA THR A 213 50.74 -31.98 -7.59
C THR A 213 51.00 -32.54 -8.99
N LEU A 214 50.95 -31.70 -10.02
CA LEU A 214 51.30 -32.11 -11.39
C LEU A 214 52.78 -32.49 -11.48
N VAL A 215 53.16 -33.27 -12.51
CA VAL A 215 54.57 -33.63 -12.79
C VAL A 215 55.49 -32.43 -13.07
N ASP A 216 54.93 -31.24 -13.34
CA ASP A 216 55.65 -29.97 -13.47
C ASP A 216 55.80 -29.19 -12.14
N GLY A 217 55.30 -29.73 -11.03
CA GLY A 217 55.36 -29.13 -9.70
C GLY A 217 54.21 -28.18 -9.35
N ARG A 218 53.25 -27.94 -10.25
CA ARG A 218 52.07 -27.10 -9.92
C ARG A 218 51.09 -27.82 -9.01
N GLU A 219 50.68 -27.13 -7.94
CA GLU A 219 49.61 -27.56 -7.03
C GLU A 219 48.24 -27.31 -7.67
N VAL A 220 47.41 -28.35 -7.73
CA VAL A 220 46.12 -28.34 -8.42
C VAL A 220 45.00 -28.98 -7.60
N VAL A 221 43.76 -28.59 -7.90
CA VAL A 221 42.58 -29.39 -7.59
C VAL A 221 42.12 -30.12 -8.85
N VAL A 222 41.78 -31.39 -8.68
CA VAL A 222 41.23 -32.25 -9.74
C VAL A 222 39.79 -32.57 -9.34
N LYS A 223 38.82 -32.06 -10.11
CA LYS A 223 37.38 -32.34 -9.97
C LYS A 223 37.04 -33.47 -10.95
N ILE A 224 36.59 -34.62 -10.42
CA ILE A 224 36.29 -35.84 -11.18
C ILE A 224 34.80 -36.17 -11.06
N GLN A 225 34.11 -36.26 -12.19
CA GLN A 225 32.71 -36.68 -12.26
C GLN A 225 32.55 -38.18 -11.90
N HIS A 226 31.56 -38.52 -11.07
CA HIS A 226 31.25 -39.91 -10.70
C HIS A 226 30.85 -40.73 -11.95
N ASP A 227 31.23 -42.01 -12.05
CA ASP A 227 30.95 -42.75 -13.29
C ASP A 227 29.46 -43.09 -13.45
N GLY A 228 28.99 -43.10 -14.70
CA GLY A 228 27.57 -43.28 -15.04
C GLY A 228 26.61 -42.17 -14.59
N ILE A 229 27.05 -41.14 -13.87
CA ILE A 229 26.15 -40.14 -13.27
C ILE A 229 25.39 -39.31 -14.32
N LYS A 230 26.00 -39.11 -15.51
CA LYS A 230 25.41 -38.41 -16.67
C LYS A 230 24.11 -39.09 -17.12
N ASP A 231 24.11 -40.42 -17.23
CA ASP A 231 22.91 -41.20 -17.61
C ASP A 231 21.84 -41.19 -16.52
N ILE A 232 22.26 -41.32 -15.25
CA ILE A 232 21.37 -41.28 -14.08
C ILE A 232 20.61 -39.95 -14.04
N ILE A 233 21.31 -38.82 -14.18
CA ILE A 233 20.71 -37.48 -14.12
C ILE A 233 19.78 -37.22 -15.32
N LEU A 234 20.15 -37.68 -16.52
CA LEU A 234 19.29 -37.55 -17.70
C LEU A 234 18.04 -38.44 -17.66
N GLU A 235 18.03 -39.55 -16.92
CA GLU A 235 16.80 -40.29 -16.62
C GLU A 235 16.00 -39.64 -15.49
N ASP A 236 16.64 -39.19 -14.42
CA ASP A 236 15.95 -38.56 -13.30
C ASP A 236 15.33 -37.21 -13.66
N LEU A 237 15.90 -36.45 -14.60
CA LEU A 237 15.26 -35.24 -15.13
C LEU A 237 13.93 -35.57 -15.85
N LYS A 238 13.86 -36.71 -16.56
CA LYS A 238 12.60 -37.18 -17.17
C LYS A 238 11.62 -37.61 -16.09
N ASN A 239 12.08 -38.33 -15.07
CA ASN A 239 11.26 -38.70 -13.93
C ASN A 239 10.71 -37.46 -13.23
N ALA A 240 11.55 -36.44 -12.96
CA ALA A 240 11.20 -35.15 -12.37
C ALA A 240 10.19 -34.34 -13.20
N LYS A 241 10.27 -34.41 -14.54
CA LYS A 241 9.35 -33.71 -15.44
C LYS A 241 7.99 -34.39 -15.61
N SER A 242 7.90 -35.72 -15.73
CA SER A 242 6.68 -36.56 -15.95
C SER A 242 5.56 -36.45 -14.89
N LEU A 243 5.61 -35.41 -14.07
CA LEU A 243 5.50 -35.49 -12.64
C LEU A 243 5.12 -34.13 -12.09
N VAL A 244 5.92 -33.11 -12.37
CA VAL A 244 5.46 -31.73 -12.29
C VAL A 244 4.24 -31.54 -13.18
N GLU A 245 4.22 -32.21 -14.33
CA GLU A 245 3.05 -32.43 -15.19
C GLU A 245 1.88 -33.12 -14.43
N TRP A 246 2.15 -34.20 -13.68
CA TRP A 246 1.13 -34.89 -12.87
C TRP A 246 0.59 -34.03 -11.71
N ILE A 247 1.45 -33.25 -11.03
CA ILE A 247 1.03 -32.28 -9.99
C ILE A 247 0.12 -31.22 -10.59
N ALA A 248 0.52 -30.63 -11.72
CA ALA A 248 -0.26 -29.62 -12.41
C ALA A 248 -1.63 -30.15 -12.91
N TRP A 249 -1.77 -31.47 -13.08
CA TRP A 249 -3.06 -32.13 -13.33
C TRP A 249 -3.85 -32.41 -12.05
N ALA A 250 -3.21 -32.96 -11.00
CA ALA A 250 -3.87 -33.37 -9.76
C ALA A 250 -4.25 -32.21 -8.82
N GLU A 251 -3.44 -31.15 -8.82
CA GLU A 251 -3.58 -29.94 -7.99
C GLU A 251 -3.25 -28.68 -8.84
N PRO A 252 -4.11 -28.28 -9.80
CA PRO A 252 -3.77 -27.28 -10.83
C PRO A 252 -3.34 -25.90 -10.35
N GLN A 253 -3.63 -25.56 -9.09
CA GLN A 253 -3.15 -24.35 -8.42
C GLN A 253 -1.64 -24.39 -8.07
N TYR A 254 -0.93 -25.48 -8.36
CA TYR A 254 0.51 -25.67 -8.11
C TYR A 254 1.29 -26.07 -9.37
N ASN A 255 1.17 -25.25 -10.42
CA ASN A 255 1.87 -25.43 -11.69
C ASN A 255 3.37 -25.06 -11.58
N PHE A 256 4.22 -26.04 -11.25
CA PHE A 256 5.68 -25.85 -11.21
C PHE A 256 6.38 -26.06 -12.57
N ASN A 257 5.67 -26.24 -13.69
CA ASN A 257 6.28 -26.56 -14.99
C ASN A 257 7.39 -25.57 -15.41
N PRO A 258 7.21 -24.23 -15.30
CA PRO A 258 8.27 -23.27 -15.63
C PRO A 258 9.57 -23.44 -14.83
N MET A 259 9.50 -24.01 -13.62
CA MET A 259 10.70 -24.29 -12.81
C MET A 259 11.41 -25.56 -13.27
N ILE A 260 10.67 -26.64 -13.60
CA ILE A 260 11.32 -27.89 -14.05
C ILE A 260 11.85 -27.78 -15.47
N ASP A 261 11.20 -27.00 -16.34
CA ASP A 261 11.68 -26.78 -17.71
C ASP A 261 13.05 -26.09 -17.73
N GLU A 262 13.28 -25.11 -16.84
CA GLU A 262 14.60 -24.50 -16.68
C GLU A 262 15.61 -25.47 -16.05
N TRP A 263 15.20 -26.34 -15.12
CA TRP A 263 16.07 -27.40 -14.60
C TRP A 263 16.46 -28.43 -15.68
N CYS A 264 15.54 -28.83 -16.54
CA CYS A 264 15.81 -29.72 -17.69
C CYS A 264 16.76 -29.10 -18.72
N LYS A 265 16.91 -27.77 -18.74
CA LYS A 265 17.77 -26.99 -19.64
C LYS A 265 19.13 -26.67 -19.05
N GLU A 266 19.20 -26.39 -17.74
CA GLU A 266 20.45 -25.98 -17.07
C GLU A 266 21.21 -27.17 -16.46
N ALA A 267 20.53 -28.13 -15.80
CA ALA A 267 21.21 -29.25 -15.14
C ALA A 267 22.06 -30.16 -16.07
N PRO A 268 21.72 -30.37 -17.37
CA PRO A 268 22.59 -31.11 -18.28
C PRO A 268 23.94 -30.43 -18.56
N LYS A 269 24.06 -29.12 -18.39
CA LYS A 269 25.31 -28.37 -18.69
C LYS A 269 26.43 -28.68 -17.69
N GLU A 270 26.06 -28.94 -16.43
CA GLU A 270 27.00 -29.33 -15.37
C GLU A 270 27.57 -30.75 -15.56
N LEU A 271 27.02 -31.54 -16.49
CA LEU A 271 27.50 -32.88 -16.83
C LEU A 271 28.63 -32.86 -17.88
N ASP A 272 29.15 -31.66 -18.17
CA ASP A 272 30.24 -31.36 -19.09
C ASP A 272 31.07 -30.21 -18.50
N PHE A 273 32.22 -30.54 -17.91
CA PHE A 273 33.07 -29.55 -17.25
C PHE A 273 33.80 -28.60 -18.22
N ASN A 274 33.70 -28.79 -19.55
CA ASN A 274 34.20 -27.80 -20.50
C ASN A 274 33.39 -26.49 -20.39
N HIS A 275 32.08 -26.56 -20.13
CA HIS A 275 31.28 -25.36 -19.87
C HIS A 275 31.76 -24.62 -18.61
N GLU A 276 32.01 -25.34 -17.51
CA GLU A 276 32.51 -24.76 -16.26
C GLU A 276 33.90 -24.12 -16.46
N ALA A 277 34.78 -24.77 -17.22
CA ALA A 277 36.07 -24.25 -17.63
C ALA A 277 35.97 -22.96 -18.45
N GLU A 278 35.08 -22.90 -19.45
CA GLU A 278 34.84 -21.71 -20.27
C GLU A 278 34.23 -20.57 -19.45
N ASN A 279 33.24 -20.86 -18.60
CA ASN A 279 32.60 -19.89 -17.72
C ASN A 279 33.62 -19.28 -16.74
N THR A 280 34.48 -20.10 -16.13
CA THR A 280 35.54 -19.67 -15.22
C THR A 280 36.54 -18.76 -15.92
N LYS A 281 37.01 -19.13 -17.13
CA LYS A 281 37.88 -18.29 -17.98
C LYS A 281 37.22 -16.96 -18.34
N ALA A 282 35.94 -16.98 -18.69
CA ALA A 282 35.18 -15.79 -19.07
C ALA A 282 35.00 -14.80 -17.91
N VAL A 283 34.59 -15.28 -16.71
CA VAL A 283 34.46 -14.40 -15.54
C VAL A 283 35.83 -13.91 -15.06
N SER A 284 36.86 -14.75 -15.07
CA SER A 284 38.23 -14.35 -14.74
C SER A 284 38.73 -13.21 -15.63
N SER A 285 38.53 -13.33 -16.95
CA SER A 285 38.88 -12.28 -17.93
C SER A 285 38.09 -10.98 -17.68
N ASN A 286 36.77 -11.08 -17.48
CA ASN A 286 35.90 -9.93 -17.24
C ASN A 286 36.29 -9.13 -15.99
N LEU A 287 36.48 -9.82 -14.85
CA LEU A 287 36.76 -9.16 -13.56
C LEU A 287 38.22 -8.69 -13.45
N SER A 288 39.16 -9.35 -14.15
CA SER A 288 40.56 -8.90 -14.23
C SER A 288 40.74 -7.63 -15.09
N ARG A 289 39.76 -7.28 -15.93
CA ARG A 289 39.84 -6.15 -16.85
C ARG A 289 39.69 -4.80 -16.13
N LYS A 290 40.82 -4.28 -15.63
CA LYS A 290 40.92 -2.88 -15.18
C LYS A 290 40.41 -1.93 -16.25
N THR A 291 39.30 -1.26 -15.98
CA THR A 291 38.76 -0.20 -16.83
C THR A 291 39.63 1.04 -16.71
N ASN A 292 40.47 1.28 -17.72
CA ASN A 292 41.22 2.54 -17.88
C ASN A 292 40.24 3.68 -18.23
N CYS A 293 39.46 4.12 -17.26
CA CYS A 293 38.55 5.26 -17.37
C CYS A 293 39.29 6.54 -17.02
N GLU A 294 39.86 7.18 -18.04
CA GLU A 294 40.07 8.62 -18.00
C GLU A 294 38.71 9.32 -17.81
N SER A 295 38.68 10.42 -17.07
CA SER A 295 37.48 11.22 -16.76
C SER A 295 36.42 10.56 -15.84
N GLY A 296 36.69 10.55 -14.52
CA GLY A 296 35.68 10.72 -13.47
C GLY A 296 34.65 9.60 -13.21
N ALA A 297 34.59 8.55 -14.03
CA ALA A 297 33.65 7.44 -13.84
C ALA A 297 33.95 6.63 -12.56
N VAL A 298 32.89 6.17 -11.87
CA VAL A 298 33.03 5.32 -10.67
C VAL A 298 33.73 4.01 -11.05
N SER A 299 34.80 3.66 -10.33
CA SER A 299 35.59 2.47 -10.63
C SER A 299 34.77 1.18 -10.44
N SER A 300 34.50 0.51 -11.56
CA SER A 300 33.84 -0.80 -11.58
C SER A 300 34.78 -1.95 -11.22
N ALA A 301 36.08 -1.69 -11.04
CA ALA A 301 37.05 -2.71 -10.66
C ALA A 301 36.69 -3.40 -9.34
N VAL A 302 36.89 -4.71 -9.26
CA VAL A 302 36.61 -5.54 -8.08
C VAL A 302 37.85 -6.32 -7.68
N ASP A 303 38.04 -6.55 -6.38
CA ASP A 303 39.27 -7.15 -5.83
C ASP A 303 39.05 -8.60 -5.37
N VAL A 304 38.86 -9.50 -6.35
CA VAL A 304 38.60 -10.93 -6.15
C VAL A 304 39.61 -11.81 -6.88
N LEU A 305 39.72 -13.07 -6.46
CA LEU A 305 40.58 -14.09 -7.06
C LEU A 305 39.73 -15.21 -7.68
N ILE A 306 40.20 -15.77 -8.79
CA ILE A 306 39.60 -16.92 -9.49
C ILE A 306 40.76 -17.86 -9.88
N PRO A 307 40.67 -19.18 -9.63
CA PRO A 307 41.75 -20.12 -9.97
C PRO A 307 41.97 -20.23 -11.49
N GLU A 308 43.23 -20.39 -11.90
CA GLU A 308 43.56 -20.71 -13.29
C GLU A 308 42.97 -22.08 -13.70
N VAL A 309 42.37 -22.14 -14.89
CA VAL A 309 41.87 -23.39 -15.50
C VAL A 309 42.96 -24.02 -16.34
N ILE A 310 43.56 -25.11 -15.85
CA ILE A 310 44.75 -25.75 -16.44
C ILE A 310 44.36 -26.74 -17.53
N GLN A 311 43.35 -27.60 -17.29
CA GLN A 311 42.85 -28.58 -18.26
C GLN A 311 41.39 -28.96 -17.98
N SER A 312 40.62 -29.28 -19.02
CA SER A 312 39.25 -29.81 -18.90
C SER A 312 38.98 -30.95 -19.89
N THR A 313 38.04 -31.81 -19.54
CA THR A 313 37.28 -32.75 -20.41
C THR A 313 35.81 -32.71 -19.99
N ASP A 314 34.94 -33.54 -20.61
CA ASP A 314 33.56 -33.76 -20.15
C ASP A 314 33.46 -34.05 -18.64
N LYS A 315 34.41 -34.83 -18.09
CA LYS A 315 34.34 -35.40 -16.73
C LYS A 315 35.46 -35.01 -15.78
N VAL A 316 36.56 -34.42 -16.26
CA VAL A 316 37.71 -34.05 -15.43
C VAL A 316 38.03 -32.57 -15.62
N LEU A 317 38.13 -31.84 -14.52
CA LEU A 317 38.52 -30.42 -14.51
C LEU A 317 39.70 -30.22 -13.55
N ILE A 318 40.81 -29.70 -14.08
CA ILE A 318 42.02 -29.39 -13.33
C ILE A 318 42.14 -27.88 -13.21
N LEU A 319 42.06 -27.38 -11.98
CA LEU A 319 42.21 -25.97 -11.63
C LEU A 319 43.43 -25.77 -10.73
N GLN A 320 43.97 -24.56 -10.70
CA GLN A 320 44.94 -24.12 -9.69
C GLN A 320 44.42 -24.39 -8.26
N TYR A 321 45.26 -24.95 -7.39
CA TYR A 321 44.95 -25.05 -5.96
C TYR A 321 45.05 -23.67 -5.30
N MET A 322 43.98 -23.25 -4.64
CA MET A 322 43.89 -21.99 -3.90
C MET A 322 43.81 -22.28 -2.41
N ASP A 323 44.85 -21.94 -1.65
CA ASP A 323 44.84 -22.10 -0.19
C ASP A 323 44.09 -20.93 0.48
N GLY A 324 42.97 -21.25 1.13
CA GLY A 324 42.05 -20.23 1.66
C GLY A 324 41.08 -20.77 2.70
N ILE A 325 40.48 -19.84 3.45
CA ILE A 325 39.56 -20.10 4.57
C ILE A 325 38.13 -20.23 4.04
N ARG A 326 37.36 -21.21 4.50
CA ARG A 326 35.94 -21.38 4.11
C ARG A 326 35.05 -20.33 4.81
N LEU A 327 34.03 -19.81 4.14
CA LEU A 327 33.16 -18.77 4.71
C LEU A 327 32.34 -19.21 5.94
N ASN A 328 32.20 -20.52 6.20
CA ASN A 328 31.55 -21.04 7.40
C ASN A 328 32.51 -21.27 8.59
N ASP A 329 33.83 -21.16 8.38
CA ASP A 329 34.84 -21.28 9.43
C ASP A 329 35.07 -19.92 10.12
N ASN A 330 34.12 -19.54 10.98
CA ASN A 330 34.17 -18.26 11.69
C ASN A 330 35.42 -18.14 12.59
N ASP A 331 35.88 -19.24 13.17
CA ASP A 331 37.02 -19.26 14.08
C ASP A 331 38.32 -18.93 13.32
N SER A 332 38.54 -19.54 12.15
CA SER A 332 39.67 -19.17 11.27
C SER A 332 39.54 -17.75 10.70
N LEU A 333 38.34 -17.30 10.31
CA LEU A 333 38.14 -15.93 9.82
C LEU A 333 38.49 -14.89 10.89
N GLU A 334 38.18 -15.15 12.15
CA GLU A 334 38.54 -14.27 13.27
C GLU A 334 40.02 -14.39 13.65
N ALA A 335 40.61 -15.59 13.63
CA ALA A 335 42.03 -15.81 13.90
C ALA A 335 42.96 -15.12 12.87
N TYR A 336 42.53 -15.02 11.61
CA TYR A 336 43.25 -14.26 10.56
C TYR A 336 42.86 -12.77 10.51
N GLY A 337 41.92 -12.30 11.35
CA GLY A 337 41.50 -10.90 11.39
C GLY A 337 40.74 -10.43 10.14
N VAL A 338 40.01 -11.33 9.48
CA VAL A 338 39.27 -11.02 8.24
C VAL A 338 38.11 -10.06 8.52
N ASP A 339 38.09 -8.93 7.82
CA ASP A 339 36.94 -8.02 7.79
C ASP A 339 35.77 -8.68 7.04
N LYS A 340 34.91 -9.36 7.82
CA LYS A 340 33.71 -10.04 7.31
C LYS A 340 32.75 -9.08 6.59
N GLN A 341 32.73 -7.78 6.92
CA GLN A 341 31.88 -6.83 6.23
C GLN A 341 32.44 -6.52 4.84
N ARG A 342 33.68 -6.02 4.76
CA ARG A 342 34.34 -5.72 3.47
C ARG A 342 34.39 -6.93 2.54
N LEU A 343 34.55 -8.13 3.09
CA LEU A 343 34.50 -9.38 2.33
C LEU A 343 33.16 -9.59 1.60
N VAL A 344 32.03 -9.39 2.29
CA VAL A 344 30.69 -9.54 1.68
C VAL A 344 30.37 -8.34 0.77
N GLU A 345 30.88 -7.15 1.08
CA GLU A 345 30.80 -5.99 0.18
C GLU A 345 31.49 -6.28 -1.16
N GLU A 346 32.72 -6.82 -1.16
CA GLU A 346 33.47 -7.11 -2.39
C GLU A 346 32.89 -8.29 -3.17
N ILE A 347 32.37 -9.33 -2.48
CA ILE A 347 31.54 -10.37 -3.14
C ILE A 347 30.33 -9.73 -3.82
N THR A 348 29.63 -8.81 -3.13
CA THR A 348 28.46 -8.12 -3.69
C THR A 348 28.83 -7.27 -4.91
N ARG A 349 29.98 -6.57 -4.87
CA ARG A 349 30.53 -5.83 -6.02
C ARG A 349 30.85 -6.75 -7.20
N ALA A 350 31.46 -7.92 -6.96
CA ALA A 350 31.81 -8.88 -8.02
C ALA A 350 30.57 -9.44 -8.72
N TYR A 351 29.47 -9.68 -8.01
CA TYR A 351 28.19 -10.07 -8.62
C TYR A 351 27.49 -8.87 -9.30
N ALA A 352 27.61 -7.66 -8.75
CA ALA A 352 27.10 -6.44 -9.39
C ALA A 352 27.78 -6.18 -10.75
N HIS A 353 29.10 -6.35 -10.85
CA HIS A 353 29.84 -6.23 -12.11
C HIS A 353 29.36 -7.25 -13.16
N GLN A 354 29.35 -8.54 -12.77
CA GLN A 354 28.86 -9.64 -13.60
C GLN A 354 27.45 -9.38 -14.17
N ILE A 355 26.51 -8.91 -13.34
CA ILE A 355 25.14 -8.62 -13.76
C ILE A 355 25.10 -7.38 -14.66
N TYR A 356 25.59 -6.23 -14.18
CA TYR A 356 25.30 -4.91 -14.75
C TYR A 356 26.33 -4.41 -15.78
N VAL A 357 27.60 -4.82 -15.65
CA VAL A 357 28.68 -4.40 -16.56
C VAL A 357 28.90 -5.45 -17.65
N ASP A 358 28.96 -6.73 -17.28
CA ASP A 358 29.24 -7.83 -18.22
C ASP A 358 27.98 -8.40 -18.87
N GLY A 359 26.85 -8.42 -18.16
CA GLY A 359 25.66 -9.17 -18.58
C GLY A 359 25.89 -10.68 -18.59
N PHE A 360 26.85 -11.17 -17.79
CA PHE A 360 27.24 -12.57 -17.68
C PHE A 360 27.58 -12.88 -16.22
N PHE A 361 26.71 -13.63 -15.54
CA PHE A 361 26.74 -13.74 -14.09
C PHE A 361 26.49 -15.15 -13.56
N ASN A 362 27.17 -15.50 -12.46
CA ASN A 362 26.92 -16.71 -11.70
C ASN A 362 25.56 -16.63 -10.98
N GLY A 363 24.76 -17.68 -11.10
CA GLY A 363 23.44 -17.83 -10.48
C GLY A 363 23.46 -18.42 -9.07
N ASP A 364 24.61 -18.82 -8.53
CA ASP A 364 24.72 -19.53 -7.26
C ASP A 364 25.84 -19.02 -6.31
N PRO A 365 25.67 -17.85 -5.67
CA PRO A 365 26.53 -17.37 -4.58
C PRO A 365 26.27 -18.15 -3.27
N HIS A 366 26.41 -19.47 -3.30
CA HIS A 366 26.36 -20.32 -2.11
C HIS A 366 27.65 -20.17 -1.29
N PRO A 367 27.63 -20.09 0.06
CA PRO A 367 28.84 -19.86 0.87
C PRO A 367 29.97 -20.87 0.67
N GLY A 368 29.67 -22.10 0.22
CA GLY A 368 30.67 -23.12 -0.12
C GLY A 368 31.42 -22.88 -1.43
N ASN A 369 30.96 -21.96 -2.28
CA ASN A 369 31.56 -21.64 -3.58
C ASN A 369 32.63 -20.53 -3.45
N PHE A 370 32.99 -20.17 -2.22
CA PHE A 370 33.93 -19.11 -1.89
C PHE A 370 34.98 -19.58 -0.88
N LEU A 371 36.20 -19.07 -1.01
CA LEU A 371 37.21 -19.04 0.06
C LEU A 371 37.68 -17.60 0.32
N VAL A 372 38.48 -17.40 1.36
CA VAL A 372 39.20 -16.15 1.64
C VAL A 372 40.69 -16.37 1.58
N SER A 373 41.46 -15.49 0.91
CA SER A 373 42.93 -15.60 0.89
C SER A 373 43.52 -15.43 2.29
N LYS A 374 44.45 -16.32 2.66
CA LYS A 374 45.19 -16.24 3.93
C LYS A 374 46.17 -15.06 3.98
N GLU A 375 46.65 -14.61 2.82
CA GLU A 375 47.52 -13.44 2.71
C GLU A 375 46.71 -12.12 2.70
N PRO A 376 47.16 -11.07 3.41
CA PRO A 376 46.59 -9.73 3.32
C PRO A 376 46.91 -9.04 1.98
N PRO A 377 45.98 -8.24 1.42
CA PRO A 377 44.60 -8.07 1.85
C PRO A 377 43.78 -9.34 1.61
N HIS A 378 42.93 -9.70 2.58
CA HIS A 378 42.11 -10.91 2.52
C HIS A 378 40.99 -10.76 1.48
N LYS A 379 41.15 -11.41 0.33
CA LYS A 379 40.24 -11.31 -0.83
C LYS A 379 39.27 -12.49 -0.89
N PRO A 380 38.05 -12.29 -1.43
CA PRO A 380 37.21 -13.39 -1.88
C PRO A 380 37.88 -14.17 -3.02
N ILE A 381 37.91 -15.49 -2.90
CA ILE A 381 38.26 -16.43 -3.96
C ILE A 381 36.95 -17.07 -4.44
N LEU A 382 36.61 -16.93 -5.72
CA LEU A 382 35.43 -17.53 -6.34
C LEU A 382 35.81 -18.88 -6.97
N LEU A 383 35.10 -19.96 -6.64
CA LEU A 383 35.47 -21.32 -7.06
C LEU A 383 34.58 -21.96 -8.13
N ASP A 384 33.26 -21.78 -8.07
CA ASP A 384 32.31 -22.53 -8.93
C ASP A 384 31.60 -21.60 -9.92
N PHE A 385 31.68 -21.94 -11.21
CA PHE A 385 31.00 -21.25 -12.31
C PHE A 385 30.17 -22.21 -13.19
N GLY A 386 29.70 -23.33 -12.63
CA GLY A 386 28.86 -24.31 -13.35
C GLY A 386 27.49 -23.74 -13.77
N LEU A 387 26.96 -22.77 -13.02
CA LEU A 387 25.67 -22.13 -13.28
C LEU A 387 25.81 -20.63 -13.61
N THR A 388 26.41 -20.27 -14.75
CA THR A 388 26.40 -18.87 -15.24
C THR A 388 25.32 -18.62 -16.29
N LYS A 389 24.67 -17.46 -16.22
CA LYS A 389 23.72 -16.95 -17.22
C LYS A 389 24.27 -15.75 -17.98
N ARG A 390 24.01 -15.71 -19.29
CA ARG A 390 24.15 -14.52 -20.13
C ARG A 390 22.78 -13.88 -20.34
N ILE A 391 22.69 -12.57 -20.16
CA ILE A 391 21.48 -11.77 -20.41
C ILE A 391 21.71 -10.77 -21.55
N SER A 392 20.64 -10.37 -22.24
CA SER A 392 20.71 -9.34 -23.27
C SER A 392 20.98 -7.95 -22.66
N GLN A 393 21.48 -7.02 -23.49
CA GLN A 393 21.62 -5.61 -23.10
C GLN A 393 20.29 -5.02 -22.61
N SER A 394 19.17 -5.35 -23.27
CA SER A 394 17.83 -4.90 -22.87
C SER A 394 17.38 -5.45 -21.52
N MET A 395 17.59 -6.75 -21.25
CA MET A 395 17.30 -7.36 -19.95
C MET A 395 18.19 -6.75 -18.85
N ARG A 396 19.46 -6.45 -19.17
CA ARG A 396 20.40 -5.79 -18.25
C ARG A 396 19.97 -4.37 -17.89
N GLN A 397 19.52 -3.59 -18.88
CA GLN A 397 18.94 -2.26 -18.68
C GLN A 397 17.64 -2.34 -17.86
N ALA A 398 16.74 -3.26 -18.17
CA ALA A 398 15.47 -3.41 -17.46
C ALA A 398 15.67 -3.86 -16.00
N LEU A 399 16.64 -4.75 -15.73
CA LEU A 399 17.04 -5.11 -14.35
C LEU A 399 17.66 -3.92 -13.59
N ALA A 400 18.49 -3.09 -14.25
CA ALA A 400 19.04 -1.88 -13.64
C ALA A 400 17.96 -0.82 -13.36
N LYS A 401 17.03 -0.61 -14.30
CA LYS A 401 15.87 0.28 -14.15
C LYS A 401 14.95 -0.20 -13.04
N MET A 402 14.65 -1.51 -12.97
CA MET A 402 13.91 -2.12 -11.86
C MET A 402 14.59 -1.83 -10.51
N PHE A 403 15.90 -2.08 -10.42
CA PHE A 403 16.67 -1.88 -9.19
C PHE A 403 16.62 -0.42 -8.70
N LEU A 404 16.81 0.54 -9.61
CA LEU A 404 16.85 1.96 -9.28
C LEU A 404 15.45 2.56 -9.03
N SER A 405 14.43 2.10 -9.75
CA SER A 405 13.03 2.50 -9.51
C SER A 405 12.55 2.04 -8.13
N CYS A 406 12.93 0.83 -7.71
CA CYS A 406 12.72 0.35 -6.34
C CYS A 406 13.47 1.17 -5.28
N ALA A 407 14.65 1.70 -5.63
CA ALA A 407 15.49 2.48 -4.72
C ALA A 407 14.99 3.92 -4.51
N GLU A 408 14.36 4.52 -5.52
CA GLU A 408 13.83 5.89 -5.47
C GLU A 408 12.32 5.93 -5.20
N GLY A 409 11.66 4.77 -5.17
CA GLY A 409 10.22 4.65 -4.94
C GLY A 409 9.38 4.97 -6.18
N ASP A 410 9.95 5.04 -7.38
CA ASP A 410 9.22 5.28 -8.61
C ASP A 410 8.44 4.01 -9.04
N HIS A 411 7.16 3.99 -8.71
CA HIS A 411 6.28 2.87 -9.03
C HIS A 411 6.02 2.77 -10.55
N VAL A 412 6.05 3.89 -11.28
CA VAL A 412 5.72 3.94 -12.71
C VAL A 412 6.90 3.47 -13.54
N ALA A 413 8.12 3.93 -13.25
CA ALA A 413 9.34 3.41 -13.87
C ALA A 413 9.58 1.93 -13.53
N LEU A 414 9.16 1.46 -12.36
CA LEU A 414 9.20 0.03 -12.01
C LEU A 414 8.23 -0.81 -12.86
N LEU A 415 6.99 -0.35 -13.05
CA LEU A 415 6.03 -1.00 -13.95
C LEU A 415 6.54 -1.03 -15.41
N SER A 416 7.19 0.05 -15.86
CA SER A 416 7.88 0.10 -17.16
C SER A 416 8.99 -0.96 -17.24
N ALA A 417 9.83 -1.08 -16.21
CA ALA A 417 10.90 -2.08 -16.16
C ALA A 417 10.36 -3.52 -16.19
N PHE A 418 9.23 -3.81 -15.54
CA PHE A 418 8.55 -5.11 -15.65
C PHE A 418 8.04 -5.37 -17.08
N ALA A 419 7.42 -4.38 -17.73
CA ALA A 419 6.99 -4.50 -19.12
C ALA A 419 8.19 -4.72 -20.09
N GLU A 420 9.31 -4.02 -19.87
CA GLU A 420 10.56 -4.18 -20.63
C GLU A 420 11.21 -5.57 -20.45
N MET A 421 11.05 -6.20 -19.28
CA MET A 421 11.42 -7.60 -19.06
C MET A 421 10.43 -8.61 -19.69
N GLY A 422 9.35 -8.15 -20.33
CA GLY A 422 8.28 -8.99 -20.89
C GLY A 422 7.27 -9.50 -19.86
N LEU A 423 7.33 -9.00 -18.62
CA LEU A 423 6.46 -9.43 -17.52
C LEU A 423 5.13 -8.67 -17.58
N LYS A 424 4.09 -9.35 -18.06
CA LYS A 424 2.71 -8.85 -18.03
C LYS A 424 2.17 -8.95 -16.61
N LEU A 425 2.11 -7.82 -15.92
CA LEU A 425 1.32 -7.66 -14.70
C LEU A 425 -0.15 -7.51 -15.06
N ARG A 426 -1.03 -8.01 -14.20
CA ARG A 426 -2.43 -7.60 -14.21
C ARG A 426 -2.52 -6.19 -13.62
N VAL A 427 -2.72 -5.22 -14.50
CA VAL A 427 -2.58 -3.76 -14.25
C VAL A 427 -3.61 -3.25 -13.23
N ASP A 428 -4.65 -4.03 -12.97
CA ASP A 428 -5.75 -3.79 -12.04
C ASP A 428 -5.35 -3.62 -10.56
N MET A 429 -4.18 -4.10 -10.10
CA MET A 429 -3.67 -3.83 -8.74
C MET A 429 -2.12 -3.77 -8.65
N PRO A 430 -1.50 -2.60 -8.91
CA PRO A 430 -0.03 -2.47 -8.88
C PRO A 430 0.58 -2.65 -7.48
N GLU A 431 -0.13 -2.27 -6.41
CA GLU A 431 0.35 -2.28 -5.02
C GLU A 431 0.93 -3.64 -4.57
N GLN A 432 0.39 -4.75 -5.07
CA GLN A 432 0.85 -6.10 -4.70
C GLN A 432 2.18 -6.48 -5.36
N ALA A 433 2.43 -6.01 -6.58
CA ALA A 433 3.74 -6.11 -7.21
C ALA A 433 4.77 -5.22 -6.48
N MET A 434 4.33 -4.05 -6.00
CA MET A 434 5.15 -3.15 -5.18
C MET A 434 5.55 -3.76 -3.84
N GLU A 435 4.64 -4.41 -3.10
CA GLU A 435 4.98 -5.10 -1.83
C GLU A 435 6.09 -6.14 -2.06
N ILE A 436 5.97 -6.97 -3.10
CA ILE A 436 6.96 -8.00 -3.45
C ILE A 436 8.33 -7.37 -3.74
N ALA A 437 8.39 -6.32 -4.56
CA ALA A 437 9.63 -5.62 -4.89
C ALA A 437 10.27 -4.97 -3.65
N THR A 438 9.48 -4.26 -2.85
CA THR A 438 9.92 -3.57 -1.63
C THR A 438 10.57 -4.52 -0.62
N VAL A 439 10.13 -5.78 -0.55
CA VAL A 439 10.73 -6.79 0.34
C VAL A 439 12.12 -7.22 -0.12
N PHE A 440 12.36 -7.33 -1.43
CA PHE A 440 13.66 -7.77 -1.96
C PHE A 440 14.77 -6.70 -1.87
N PHE A 441 14.43 -5.40 -1.89
CA PHE A 441 15.41 -4.30 -1.90
C PHE A 441 15.64 -3.60 -0.54
N ARG A 442 14.98 -4.03 0.54
CA ARG A 442 15.30 -3.58 1.91
C ARG A 442 16.72 -3.98 2.34
N GLN A 443 17.31 -3.19 3.25
CA GLN A 443 18.60 -3.45 3.90
C GLN A 443 18.68 -4.87 4.48
N SER A 444 19.88 -5.48 4.49
CA SER A 444 20.03 -6.77 5.17
C SER A 444 19.89 -6.59 6.69
N THR A 445 19.12 -7.48 7.30
CA THR A 445 18.87 -7.52 8.73
C THR A 445 19.43 -8.83 9.30
N THR A 446 19.73 -8.88 10.59
CA THR A 446 20.32 -10.08 11.20
C THR A 446 19.37 -11.28 11.08
N ALA A 447 19.89 -12.51 11.22
CA ALA A 447 19.09 -13.73 11.07
C ALA A 447 17.86 -13.85 12.03
N ASN A 448 17.79 -13.03 13.08
CA ASN A 448 16.63 -12.91 13.96
C ASN A 448 15.65 -11.82 13.48
N GLU A 449 16.13 -10.61 13.20
CA GLU A 449 15.34 -9.51 12.65
C GLU A 449 14.70 -9.88 11.30
N ALA A 450 15.40 -10.66 10.48
CA ALA A 450 14.88 -11.16 9.21
C ALA A 450 13.63 -12.04 9.39
N LYS A 451 13.57 -12.85 10.47
CA LYS A 451 12.40 -13.67 10.80
C LYS A 451 11.21 -12.82 11.24
N GLU A 452 11.45 -11.76 12.04
CA GLU A 452 10.39 -10.83 12.46
C GLU A 452 9.87 -9.99 11.29
N ASN A 453 10.74 -9.59 10.36
CA ASN A 453 10.34 -8.93 9.11
C ASN A 453 9.49 -9.85 8.23
N ILE A 454 9.94 -11.08 7.95
CA ILE A 454 9.16 -12.05 7.14
C ILE A 454 7.80 -12.34 7.79
N LYS A 455 7.75 -12.48 9.13
CA LYS A 455 6.50 -12.64 9.88
C LYS A 455 5.57 -11.44 9.69
N THR A 456 6.02 -10.22 9.96
CA THR A 456 5.18 -9.02 9.87
C THR A 456 4.66 -8.79 8.45
N LEU A 457 5.46 -9.11 7.43
CA LEU A 457 5.05 -9.12 6.02
C LEU A 457 3.97 -10.16 5.72
N ASN A 458 4.08 -11.39 6.26
CA ASN A 458 3.03 -12.41 6.12
C ASN A 458 1.74 -12.00 6.86
N ASP A 459 1.86 -11.48 8.09
CA ASP A 459 0.74 -10.96 8.89
C ASP A 459 0.04 -9.78 8.19
N GLN A 460 0.78 -8.96 7.44
CA GLN A 460 0.26 -7.85 6.64
C GLN A 460 -0.39 -8.34 5.34
N ARG A 461 0.25 -9.26 4.61
CA ARG A 461 -0.30 -9.89 3.40
C ARG A 461 -1.61 -10.63 3.69
N GLU A 462 -1.73 -11.33 4.82
CA GLU A 462 -3.01 -11.95 5.22
C GLU A 462 -4.10 -10.92 5.54
N ARG A 463 -3.75 -9.72 6.01
CA ARG A 463 -4.72 -8.62 6.21
C ARG A 463 -5.14 -8.00 4.88
N ASN A 464 -4.19 -7.71 3.99
CA ASN A 464 -4.45 -7.18 2.65
C ASN A 464 -5.38 -8.12 1.85
N VAL A 465 -5.09 -9.44 1.85
CA VAL A 465 -5.91 -10.44 1.16
C VAL A 465 -7.33 -10.58 1.75
N LYS A 466 -7.51 -10.41 3.07
CA LYS A 466 -8.84 -10.38 3.70
C LYS A 466 -9.62 -9.12 3.31
N ALA A 467 -9.00 -7.95 3.38
CA ALA A 467 -9.61 -6.69 2.97
C ALA A 467 -10.03 -6.69 1.49
N LEU A 468 -9.29 -7.40 0.62
CA LEU A 468 -9.64 -7.59 -0.79
C LEU A 468 -10.78 -8.60 -1.00
N GLN A 469 -10.84 -9.69 -0.21
CA GLN A 469 -12.00 -10.60 -0.19
C GLN A 469 -13.28 -9.85 0.21
N GLU A 470 -13.19 -8.98 1.21
CA GLU A 470 -14.31 -8.16 1.70
C GLU A 470 -14.71 -7.08 0.68
N LYS A 471 -13.76 -6.32 0.11
CA LYS A 471 -14.03 -5.28 -0.91
C LYS A 471 -14.61 -5.84 -2.20
N MET A 472 -14.07 -6.95 -2.73
CA MET A 472 -14.45 -7.45 -4.07
C MET A 472 -15.54 -8.54 -4.05
N LYS A 473 -16.06 -8.94 -2.87
CA LYS A 473 -17.10 -9.98 -2.71
C LYS A 473 -16.77 -11.35 -3.35
N MET A 474 -15.50 -11.60 -3.66
CA MET A 474 -15.04 -12.80 -4.38
C MET A 474 -15.04 -14.04 -3.50
N ASN A 475 -15.35 -15.21 -4.08
CA ASN A 475 -15.25 -16.46 -3.36
C ASN A 475 -13.80 -16.83 -3.06
N LYS A 476 -13.57 -17.55 -1.95
CA LYS A 476 -12.22 -17.92 -1.49
C LYS A 476 -11.38 -18.65 -2.55
N LYS A 477 -12.01 -19.47 -3.41
CA LYS A 477 -11.36 -20.17 -4.53
C LYS A 477 -10.94 -19.25 -5.69
N GLU A 478 -11.61 -18.12 -5.87
CA GLU A 478 -11.33 -17.15 -6.93
C GLU A 478 -10.14 -16.28 -6.51
N VAL A 479 -10.10 -15.85 -5.25
CA VAL A 479 -8.93 -15.16 -4.67
C VAL A 479 -7.72 -16.10 -4.55
N GLN A 480 -7.89 -17.39 -4.27
CA GLN A 480 -6.78 -18.37 -4.36
C GLN A 480 -6.30 -18.64 -5.80
N ARG A 481 -7.06 -18.25 -6.84
CA ARG A 481 -6.62 -18.25 -8.25
C ARG A 481 -6.01 -16.90 -8.68
N PHE A 482 -6.00 -15.90 -7.80
CA PHE A 482 -5.54 -14.55 -8.11
C PHE A 482 -4.02 -14.44 -7.92
N ASN A 483 -3.27 -15.00 -8.87
CA ASN A 483 -1.84 -14.70 -9.00
C ASN A 483 -1.69 -13.36 -9.76
N PRO A 484 -1.10 -12.30 -9.16
CA PRO A 484 -0.97 -10.98 -9.80
C PRO A 484 0.11 -10.92 -10.89
N VAL A 485 0.96 -11.95 -11.00
CA VAL A 485 2.00 -12.10 -12.03
C VAL A 485 1.70 -13.35 -12.86
N ASP A 486 1.43 -13.20 -14.15
CA ASP A 486 1.10 -14.35 -15.00
C ASP A 486 2.30 -15.30 -15.17
N ALA A 487 3.51 -14.77 -15.35
CA ALA A 487 4.79 -15.48 -15.17
C ALA A 487 5.97 -14.49 -14.99
N PHE A 488 6.96 -14.84 -14.17
CA PHE A 488 8.26 -14.15 -14.16
C PHE A 488 9.17 -14.73 -15.26
N PRO A 489 9.93 -13.90 -16.00
CA PRO A 489 10.98 -14.37 -16.91
C PRO A 489 12.05 -15.19 -16.18
N GLY A 490 12.53 -16.28 -16.80
CA GLY A 490 13.48 -17.21 -16.16
C GLY A 490 14.78 -16.55 -15.67
N ASP A 491 15.30 -15.57 -16.41
CA ASP A 491 16.52 -14.85 -16.01
C ASP A 491 16.28 -13.88 -14.83
N ALA A 492 15.08 -13.30 -14.72
CA ALA A 492 14.69 -12.49 -13.56
C ALA A 492 14.54 -13.33 -12.29
N ILE A 493 14.10 -14.60 -12.41
CA ILE A 493 14.08 -15.56 -11.29
C ILE A 493 15.50 -15.83 -10.78
N ILE A 494 16.49 -15.95 -11.69
CA ILE A 494 17.89 -16.22 -11.32
C ILE A 494 18.55 -14.96 -10.73
N PHE A 495 18.26 -13.76 -11.25
CA PHE A 495 18.65 -12.50 -10.61
C PHE A 495 18.11 -12.40 -9.16
N MET A 496 16.81 -12.68 -8.96
CA MET A 496 16.21 -12.68 -7.62
C MET A 496 16.80 -13.77 -6.72
N ARG A 497 17.16 -14.95 -7.25
CA ARG A 497 17.91 -15.99 -6.51
C ARG A 497 19.25 -15.45 -5.99
N VAL A 498 20.03 -14.79 -6.84
CA VAL A 498 21.35 -14.23 -6.48
C VAL A 498 21.21 -13.24 -5.32
N LEU A 499 20.27 -12.29 -5.39
CA LEU A 499 20.04 -11.33 -4.30
C LEU A 499 19.65 -12.01 -2.98
N ASN A 500 18.79 -13.03 -3.02
CA ASN A 500 18.37 -13.75 -1.82
C ASN A 500 19.48 -14.60 -1.21
N LEU A 501 20.32 -15.25 -2.03
CA LEU A 501 21.46 -16.02 -1.54
C LEU A 501 22.57 -15.11 -0.97
N LEU A 502 22.86 -13.97 -1.59
CA LEU A 502 23.76 -12.96 -1.03
C LEU A 502 23.24 -12.44 0.33
N ARG A 503 21.94 -12.13 0.44
CA ARG A 503 21.31 -11.76 1.74
C ARG A 503 21.42 -12.89 2.77
N GLY A 504 21.33 -14.15 2.34
CA GLY A 504 21.59 -15.32 3.18
C GLY A 504 23.04 -15.38 3.69
N LEU A 505 24.02 -15.10 2.82
CA LEU A 505 25.44 -15.03 3.17
C LEU A 505 25.72 -13.92 4.21
N SER A 506 25.15 -12.72 4.02
CA SER A 506 25.20 -11.64 5.02
C SER A 506 24.68 -12.11 6.38
N ALA A 507 23.53 -12.81 6.39
CA ALA A 507 22.92 -13.29 7.62
C ALA A 507 23.74 -14.40 8.30
N SER A 508 24.44 -15.26 7.55
CA SER A 508 25.33 -16.29 8.13
C SER A 508 26.64 -15.75 8.67
N LEU A 509 27.17 -14.66 8.10
CA LEU A 509 28.36 -13.96 8.60
C LEU A 509 28.03 -12.87 9.65
N ASN A 510 26.75 -12.68 9.97
CA ASN A 510 26.23 -11.64 10.88
C ASN A 510 26.59 -10.20 10.47
N VAL A 511 26.58 -9.93 9.16
CA VAL A 511 26.92 -8.63 8.55
C VAL A 511 25.66 -7.87 8.14
N ARG A 512 25.68 -6.54 8.28
CA ARG A 512 24.65 -5.62 7.76
C ARG A 512 25.13 -4.97 6.48
N ILE A 513 24.54 -5.35 5.35
CA ILE A 513 24.86 -4.89 4.00
C ILE A 513 23.68 -4.12 3.42
N VAL A 514 23.94 -2.90 2.95
CA VAL A 514 23.00 -2.14 2.12
C VAL A 514 23.28 -2.44 0.65
N TYR A 515 22.73 -3.56 0.17
CA TYR A 515 22.85 -4.02 -1.22
C TYR A 515 22.55 -2.92 -2.24
N LEU A 516 21.58 -2.07 -1.93
CA LEU A 516 21.18 -0.92 -2.70
C LEU A 516 22.36 0.02 -2.99
N ASP A 517 23.14 0.40 -1.97
CA ASP A 517 24.22 1.38 -2.11
C ASP A 517 25.45 0.80 -2.83
N ILE A 518 25.71 -0.50 -2.65
CA ILE A 518 26.83 -1.20 -3.31
C ILE A 518 26.53 -1.41 -4.80
N MET A 519 25.29 -1.78 -5.14
CA MET A 519 24.91 -2.15 -6.51
C MET A 519 24.41 -0.96 -7.33
N ARG A 520 23.94 0.14 -6.70
CA ARG A 520 23.46 1.37 -7.37
C ARG A 520 24.47 1.90 -8.39
N PRO A 521 25.78 2.09 -8.11
CA PRO A 521 26.71 2.64 -9.10
C PRO A 521 26.87 1.77 -10.36
N PHE A 522 26.81 0.45 -10.20
CA PHE A 522 26.85 -0.49 -11.33
C PHE A 522 25.55 -0.42 -12.16
N ALA A 523 24.38 -0.38 -11.51
CA ALA A 523 23.08 -0.21 -12.17
C ALA A 523 22.99 1.16 -12.89
N GLU A 524 23.42 2.25 -12.25
CA GLU A 524 23.50 3.58 -12.87
C GLU A 524 24.46 3.56 -14.07
N SER A 525 25.62 2.90 -13.97
CA SER A 525 26.54 2.77 -15.11
C SER A 525 25.94 2.00 -16.29
N THR A 526 25.05 1.03 -16.04
CA THR A 526 24.32 0.31 -17.10
C THR A 526 23.44 1.25 -17.90
N LEU A 527 22.70 2.11 -17.20
CA LEU A 527 21.76 3.04 -17.83
C LEU A 527 22.53 4.19 -18.48
N LEU A 528 23.37 4.91 -17.74
CA LEU A 528 24.17 6.04 -18.21
C LEU A 528 25.06 5.65 -19.41
N GLY A 529 25.73 4.49 -19.34
CA GLY A 529 26.54 3.95 -20.45
C GLY A 529 25.73 3.53 -21.68
N SER A 530 24.39 3.49 -21.58
CA SER A 530 23.48 3.27 -22.70
C SER A 530 22.76 4.53 -23.21
N MET A 531 22.72 5.60 -22.40
CA MET A 531 22.15 6.91 -22.81
C MET A 531 22.90 7.57 -23.98
N THR A 532 24.10 7.08 -24.32
CA THR A 532 24.91 7.55 -25.45
C THR A 532 24.66 6.80 -26.78
N ARG A 533 23.72 5.84 -26.86
CA ARG A 533 23.29 5.20 -28.12
C ARG A 533 21.77 5.04 -28.30
N GLY A 534 20.99 6.00 -27.78
CA GLY A 534 19.87 6.52 -28.56
C GLY A 534 20.38 7.24 -29.82
N PRO A 535 19.50 7.77 -30.70
CA PRO A 535 19.95 8.59 -31.83
C PRO A 535 20.84 9.75 -31.34
N THR A 536 21.97 9.96 -32.02
CA THR A 536 22.98 10.95 -31.63
C THR A 536 22.40 12.36 -31.67
N ALA A 537 22.36 12.98 -30.50
CA ALA A 537 21.51 14.14 -30.17
C ALA A 537 20.01 13.83 -30.28
N ASN A 538 19.27 14.09 -29.20
CA ASN A 538 17.84 14.27 -29.32
C ASN A 538 17.61 15.64 -29.97
N SER A 539 17.43 15.67 -31.30
CA SER A 539 17.21 16.89 -32.08
C SER A 539 15.95 17.65 -31.67
N GLN A 540 15.04 16.98 -30.96
CA GLN A 540 13.83 17.53 -30.33
C GLN A 540 13.83 17.12 -28.84
N TRP A 541 14.79 17.63 -28.04
CA TRP A 541 14.71 17.58 -26.57
C TRP A 541 13.55 18.45 -26.04
N ILE A 542 13.14 19.43 -26.84
CA ILE A 542 11.86 20.14 -26.75
C ILE A 542 10.84 19.40 -27.63
N TYR A 543 9.59 19.38 -27.20
CA TYR A 543 8.48 18.79 -27.94
C TYR A 543 8.17 19.58 -29.24
N ASP A 544 7.91 18.85 -30.32
CA ASP A 544 7.70 19.40 -31.66
C ASP A 544 6.26 19.90 -31.87
N SER A 545 5.88 20.95 -31.13
CA SER A 545 4.63 21.70 -31.34
C SER A 545 4.87 22.99 -32.16
N PRO A 546 3.87 23.49 -32.90
CA PRO A 546 3.91 24.83 -33.49
C PRO A 546 4.20 25.92 -32.43
N VAL A 547 4.94 26.95 -32.82
CA VAL A 547 5.29 28.06 -31.92
C VAL A 547 4.20 29.13 -31.96
N ASN A 548 3.66 29.48 -30.78
CA ASN A 548 2.52 30.39 -30.65
C ASN A 548 2.94 31.88 -30.60
N SER A 549 4.18 32.18 -30.20
CA SER A 549 4.69 33.56 -30.19
C SER A 549 6.22 33.65 -30.29
N GLU A 550 6.73 34.86 -30.58
CA GLU A 550 8.16 35.17 -30.53
C GLU A 550 8.78 34.96 -29.12
N VAL A 551 7.96 35.12 -28.06
CA VAL A 551 8.38 34.85 -26.67
C VAL A 551 8.58 33.36 -26.46
N GLU A 552 7.74 32.52 -27.06
CA GLU A 552 7.92 31.07 -27.04
C GLU A 552 9.18 30.64 -27.81
N SER A 553 9.48 31.20 -28.98
CA SER A 553 10.76 30.96 -29.67
C SER A 553 11.96 31.24 -28.77
N LYS A 554 11.93 32.36 -28.06
CA LYS A 554 12.99 32.78 -27.12
C LYS A 554 13.08 31.86 -25.91
N LEU A 555 11.94 31.41 -25.37
CA LEU A 555 11.90 30.43 -24.29
C LEU A 555 12.48 29.08 -24.74
N ARG A 556 12.11 28.57 -25.91
CA ARG A 556 12.64 27.30 -26.44
C ARG A 556 14.17 27.36 -26.57
N ASN A 557 14.73 28.48 -27.04
CA ASN A 557 16.18 28.68 -27.06
C ASN A 557 16.79 28.67 -25.64
N LEU A 558 16.20 29.39 -24.68
CA LEU A 558 16.67 29.39 -23.28
C LEU A 558 16.60 28.00 -22.63
N LEU A 559 15.57 27.20 -22.93
CA LEU A 559 15.47 25.82 -22.46
C LEU A 559 16.63 24.97 -23.02
N LEU A 560 16.97 25.11 -24.30
CA LEU A 560 18.14 24.44 -24.90
C LEU A 560 19.47 24.88 -24.25
N GLU A 561 19.63 26.17 -23.92
CA GLU A 561 20.81 26.70 -23.21
C GLU A 561 20.94 26.17 -21.77
N LEU A 562 19.82 25.93 -21.07
CA LEU A 562 19.81 25.35 -19.73
C LEU A 562 20.09 23.85 -19.76
N GLY A 563 19.48 23.14 -20.71
CA GLY A 563 19.76 21.75 -21.07
C GLY A 563 19.37 20.69 -20.03
N SER A 564 19.49 19.43 -20.44
CA SER A 564 19.13 18.25 -19.64
C SER A 564 19.92 18.09 -18.32
N ASN A 565 21.10 18.72 -18.22
CA ASN A 565 21.93 18.72 -17.00
C ASN A 565 21.34 19.56 -15.87
N LYS A 566 20.41 20.49 -16.17
CA LYS A 566 19.71 21.33 -15.18
C LYS A 566 18.22 21.04 -15.11
N ILE A 567 17.62 20.58 -16.21
CA ILE A 567 16.18 20.34 -16.35
C ILE A 567 15.97 18.88 -16.73
N LEU A 568 15.40 18.09 -15.81
CA LEU A 568 15.02 16.70 -16.09
C LEU A 568 13.83 16.65 -17.06
N GLY A 569 12.76 17.36 -16.70
CA GLY A 569 11.55 17.54 -17.51
C GLY A 569 10.85 18.84 -17.12
N ILE A 570 10.18 19.49 -18.08
CA ILE A 570 9.48 20.76 -17.89
C ILE A 570 8.32 20.92 -18.87
N GLN A 571 7.30 21.66 -18.44
CA GLN A 571 6.26 22.25 -19.28
C GLN A 571 6.21 23.75 -19.00
N VAL A 572 5.89 24.54 -20.02
CA VAL A 572 5.54 25.96 -19.88
C VAL A 572 4.37 26.27 -20.80
N CYS A 573 3.22 26.55 -20.20
CA CYS A 573 2.07 27.12 -20.87
C CYS A 573 1.84 28.55 -20.33
N ALA A 574 1.52 29.50 -21.20
CA ALA A 574 1.20 30.87 -20.79
C ALA A 574 0.08 31.45 -21.65
N TYR A 575 -0.88 32.08 -20.97
CA TYR A 575 -1.96 32.84 -21.58
C TYR A 575 -1.71 34.34 -21.46
N LYS A 576 -2.07 35.10 -22.48
CA LYS A 576 -2.16 36.56 -22.45
C LYS A 576 -3.39 37.00 -23.25
N ASP A 577 -4.15 37.96 -22.74
CA ASP A 577 -5.33 38.54 -23.41
C ASP A 577 -6.33 37.46 -23.87
N GLY A 578 -6.51 36.41 -23.05
CA GLY A 578 -7.38 35.25 -23.32
C GLY A 578 -6.82 34.19 -24.27
N LYS A 579 -5.61 34.36 -24.81
CA LYS A 579 -5.00 33.48 -25.83
C LYS A 579 -3.76 32.78 -25.32
N VAL A 580 -3.55 31.53 -25.73
CA VAL A 580 -2.26 30.84 -25.57
C VAL A 580 -1.19 31.61 -26.35
N ILE A 581 -0.08 31.94 -25.68
CA ILE A 581 1.10 32.57 -26.30
C ILE A 581 2.39 31.75 -26.12
N ILE A 582 2.36 30.75 -25.26
CA ILE A 582 3.42 29.75 -25.07
C ILE A 582 2.71 28.42 -24.78
N ASP A 583 3.07 27.34 -25.49
CA ASP A 583 2.71 25.97 -25.11
C ASP A 583 3.81 24.99 -25.55
N THR A 584 4.75 24.73 -24.62
CA THR A 584 5.94 23.93 -24.90
C THR A 584 6.31 23.00 -23.74
N ALA A 585 6.87 21.85 -24.08
CA ALA A 585 7.34 20.82 -23.15
C ALA A 585 8.77 20.39 -23.52
N ALA A 586 9.57 19.93 -22.57
CA ALA A 586 10.93 19.43 -22.83
C ALA A 586 11.39 18.41 -21.78
N GLY A 587 12.38 17.58 -22.14
CA GLY A 587 13.00 16.59 -21.25
C GLY A 587 12.25 15.27 -21.14
N THR A 588 12.47 14.52 -20.06
CA THR A 588 11.89 13.19 -19.80
C THR A 588 11.07 13.12 -18.51
N LEU A 589 10.21 12.11 -18.40
CA LEU A 589 9.33 11.92 -17.24
C LEU A 589 10.07 11.55 -15.95
N GLY A 590 11.29 11.02 -16.02
CA GLY A 590 12.09 10.62 -14.86
C GLY A 590 13.55 10.36 -15.19
N LYS A 591 14.41 10.25 -14.14
CA LYS A 591 15.86 10.06 -14.29
C LYS A 591 16.23 8.77 -15.03
N TYR A 592 15.39 7.74 -14.90
CA TYR A 592 15.54 6.44 -15.59
C TYR A 592 14.31 6.07 -16.44
N ASP A 593 13.37 6.99 -16.61
CA ASP A 593 12.26 6.84 -17.55
C ASP A 593 12.58 7.64 -18.82
N PRO A 594 12.94 6.97 -19.94
CA PRO A 594 13.34 7.66 -21.18
C PRO A 594 12.16 8.26 -21.96
N ARG A 595 10.91 8.09 -21.48
CA ARG A 595 9.73 8.67 -22.13
C ARG A 595 9.81 10.21 -22.09
N PRO A 596 9.63 10.91 -23.22
CA PRO A 596 9.69 12.36 -23.27
C PRO A 596 8.51 13.00 -22.55
N VAL A 597 8.70 14.20 -22.03
CA VAL A 597 7.58 15.04 -21.57
C VAL A 597 6.76 15.47 -22.78
N GLN A 598 5.44 15.41 -22.64
CA GLN A 598 4.44 15.88 -23.62
C GLN A 598 3.65 17.06 -22.99
N PRO A 599 2.92 17.89 -23.77
CA PRO A 599 2.07 18.95 -23.22
C PRO A 599 0.97 18.47 -22.24
N ASP A 600 0.54 17.21 -22.36
CA ASP A 600 -0.47 16.56 -21.50
C ASP A 600 0.11 15.75 -20.32
N SER A 601 1.44 15.71 -20.18
CA SER A 601 2.09 14.97 -19.08
C SER A 601 1.78 15.58 -17.71
N LEU A 602 1.48 14.74 -16.72
CA LEU A 602 1.05 15.21 -15.40
C LEU A 602 2.24 15.44 -14.45
N PHE A 603 2.44 16.68 -14.01
CA PHE A 603 3.47 17.07 -13.05
C PHE A 603 2.94 17.18 -11.61
N PRO A 604 3.76 16.88 -10.58
CA PRO A 604 3.39 17.07 -9.17
C PRO A 604 3.41 18.55 -8.79
N VAL A 605 2.26 19.23 -8.93
CA VAL A 605 2.08 20.67 -8.70
C VAL A 605 1.90 21.06 -7.22
N PHE A 606 2.96 20.90 -6.42
CA PHE A 606 2.97 21.28 -5.00
C PHE A 606 2.55 22.75 -4.77
N SER A 607 1.62 22.97 -3.83
CA SER A 607 1.09 24.29 -3.42
C SER A 607 0.33 25.11 -4.49
N VAL A 608 0.45 24.84 -5.79
CA VAL A 608 -0.25 25.63 -6.84
C VAL A 608 -1.77 25.36 -6.82
N THR A 609 -2.17 24.14 -6.45
CA THR A 609 -3.58 23.71 -6.33
C THR A 609 -4.43 24.54 -5.37
N LYS A 610 -3.81 25.30 -4.44
CA LYS A 610 -4.52 26.20 -3.51
C LYS A 610 -5.48 27.16 -4.21
N GLY A 611 -5.08 27.71 -5.37
CA GLY A 611 -5.94 28.61 -6.16
C GLY A 611 -7.17 27.91 -6.73
N ILE A 612 -7.01 26.66 -7.17
CA ILE A 612 -8.09 25.82 -7.70
C ILE A 612 -9.10 25.53 -6.57
N THR A 613 -8.63 25.06 -5.42
CA THR A 613 -9.49 24.77 -4.26
C THR A 613 -10.21 26.02 -3.75
N ALA A 614 -9.53 27.18 -3.70
CA ALA A 614 -10.15 28.45 -3.33
C ALA A 614 -11.24 28.89 -4.32
N GLY A 615 -11.01 28.73 -5.63
CA GLY A 615 -12.00 28.98 -6.67
C GLY A 615 -13.25 28.10 -6.54
N MET A 616 -13.07 26.80 -6.29
CA MET A 616 -14.19 25.87 -6.06
C MET A 616 -15.05 26.27 -4.85
N VAL A 617 -14.41 26.66 -3.73
CA VAL A 617 -15.12 27.15 -2.53
C VAL A 617 -15.81 28.49 -2.80
N HIS A 618 -15.20 29.39 -3.56
CA HIS A 618 -15.79 30.67 -3.97
C HIS A 618 -17.06 30.47 -4.82
N HIS A 619 -17.06 29.56 -5.80
CA HIS A 619 -18.26 29.26 -6.60
C HIS A 619 -19.39 28.66 -5.76
N LEU A 620 -19.06 27.79 -4.79
CA LEU A 620 -20.04 27.28 -3.84
C LEU A 620 -20.67 28.42 -3.02
N LEU A 621 -19.84 29.23 -2.36
CA LEU A 621 -20.31 30.31 -1.48
C LEU A 621 -21.12 31.40 -2.22
N ASN A 622 -20.90 31.61 -3.52
CA ASN A 622 -21.71 32.52 -4.33
C ASN A 622 -22.94 31.87 -4.97
N HIS A 623 -23.28 30.63 -4.64
CA HIS A 623 -24.37 29.87 -5.26
C HIS A 623 -24.22 29.69 -6.78
N THR A 624 -22.98 29.70 -7.30
CA THR A 624 -22.67 29.50 -8.72
C THR A 624 -22.05 28.14 -9.02
N SER A 625 -22.13 27.16 -8.12
CA SER A 625 -21.53 25.82 -8.30
C SER A 625 -22.34 24.84 -9.18
N GLY A 626 -23.48 25.27 -9.74
CA GLY A 626 -24.36 24.45 -10.58
C GLY A 626 -25.08 23.28 -9.88
N LEU A 627 -24.76 22.98 -8.61
CA LEU A 627 -25.29 21.86 -7.81
C LEU A 627 -26.58 22.21 -7.03
N HIS A 628 -27.38 23.15 -7.53
CA HIS A 628 -28.51 23.73 -6.80
C HIS A 628 -29.66 22.74 -6.55
N ASN A 629 -29.91 21.82 -7.49
CA ASN A 629 -30.93 20.76 -7.40
C ASN A 629 -30.37 19.39 -6.95
N ALA A 630 -29.09 19.27 -6.57
CA ALA A 630 -28.38 17.99 -6.40
C ALA A 630 -28.99 16.96 -5.41
N LEU A 631 -30.00 17.33 -4.61
CA LEU A 631 -30.73 16.43 -3.70
C LEU A 631 -32.23 16.28 -4.03
N GLY A 632 -32.70 16.90 -5.12
CA GLY A 632 -34.11 16.95 -5.50
C GLY A 632 -34.73 15.55 -5.68
N ASP A 633 -34.03 14.64 -6.36
CA ASP A 633 -34.54 13.30 -6.62
C ASP A 633 -34.41 12.33 -5.44
N VAL A 634 -33.47 12.57 -4.51
CA VAL A 634 -33.41 11.83 -3.24
C VAL A 634 -34.67 12.13 -2.42
N MET A 635 -35.06 13.41 -2.33
CA MET A 635 -36.31 13.83 -1.67
C MET A 635 -37.58 13.30 -2.33
N LYS A 636 -37.55 12.92 -3.62
CA LYS A 636 -38.68 12.26 -4.32
C LYS A 636 -38.74 10.75 -4.06
N SER A 637 -37.60 10.09 -3.81
CA SER A 637 -37.46 8.63 -3.86
C SER A 637 -37.31 7.95 -2.50
N ASP A 638 -36.50 8.49 -1.60
CA ASP A 638 -36.44 8.08 -0.18
C ASP A 638 -36.25 9.31 0.74
N PRO A 639 -37.36 9.91 1.20
CA PRO A 639 -37.32 11.07 2.10
C PRO A 639 -36.72 10.78 3.49
N LEU A 640 -36.53 9.50 3.88
CA LEU A 640 -35.89 9.15 5.15
C LEU A 640 -34.37 9.10 5.05
N LEU A 641 -33.83 8.93 3.83
CA LEU A 641 -32.39 8.85 3.59
C LEU A 641 -31.64 10.11 4.05
N VAL A 642 -32.33 11.26 4.14
CA VAL A 642 -31.78 12.50 4.71
C VAL A 642 -31.25 12.33 6.15
N CYS A 643 -31.72 11.34 6.90
CA CYS A 643 -31.23 11.06 8.25
C CYS A 643 -29.79 10.51 8.27
N ASP A 644 -29.28 9.98 7.16
CA ASP A 644 -27.91 9.45 7.04
C ASP A 644 -26.97 10.51 6.44
N TRP A 645 -26.08 11.03 7.29
CA TRP A 645 -25.13 12.09 6.91
C TRP A 645 -24.14 11.65 5.83
N GLU A 646 -23.65 10.41 5.91
CA GLU A 646 -22.58 9.92 5.03
C GLU A 646 -23.16 9.52 3.67
N GLU A 647 -24.34 8.88 3.62
CA GLU A 647 -25.00 8.56 2.35
C GLU A 647 -25.53 9.82 1.64
N MET A 648 -26.01 10.84 2.36
CA MET A 648 -26.41 12.10 1.73
C MET A 648 -25.24 12.83 1.07
N LEU A 649 -24.07 12.88 1.71
CA LEU A 649 -22.85 13.37 1.08
C LEU A 649 -22.44 12.47 -0.12
N HIS A 650 -22.56 11.15 0.02
CA HIS A 650 -22.28 10.22 -1.08
C HIS A 650 -23.20 10.42 -2.30
N GLN A 651 -24.49 10.73 -2.10
CA GLN A 651 -25.38 11.07 -3.21
C GLN A 651 -24.93 12.34 -3.92
N ILE A 652 -24.56 13.40 -3.19
CA ILE A 652 -24.00 14.64 -3.80
C ILE A 652 -22.75 14.35 -4.63
N THR A 653 -21.87 13.43 -4.21
CA THR A 653 -20.68 13.04 -5.01
C THR A 653 -20.99 12.32 -6.33
N LYS A 654 -22.25 11.91 -6.57
CA LYS A 654 -22.71 11.30 -7.83
C LYS A 654 -23.32 12.33 -8.79
N CYS A 655 -23.62 13.54 -8.31
CA CYS A 655 -24.30 14.57 -9.09
C CYS A 655 -23.33 15.33 -10.00
N THR A 656 -23.71 15.51 -11.26
CA THR A 656 -23.12 16.51 -12.15
C THR A 656 -23.75 17.88 -11.88
N PRO A 657 -22.98 18.98 -11.93
CA PRO A 657 -23.56 20.33 -12.01
C PRO A 657 -24.52 20.45 -13.19
N GLU A 658 -25.68 21.07 -12.98
CA GLU A 658 -26.69 21.29 -14.04
C GLU A 658 -26.33 22.49 -14.92
N THR A 659 -25.55 23.43 -14.38
CA THR A 659 -24.99 24.60 -15.08
C THR A 659 -23.49 24.67 -14.85
N GLU A 660 -22.77 25.37 -15.74
CA GLU A 660 -21.31 25.49 -15.65
C GLU A 660 -20.91 26.31 -14.42
N PRO A 661 -19.94 25.87 -13.59
CA PRO A 661 -19.55 26.60 -12.39
C PRO A 661 -19.11 28.05 -12.69
N GLY A 662 -19.92 29.01 -12.24
CA GLY A 662 -19.72 30.45 -12.49
C GLY A 662 -20.59 31.05 -13.59
N SER A 663 -21.34 30.27 -14.38
CA SER A 663 -22.19 30.83 -15.45
C SER A 663 -23.48 31.47 -14.92
N GLU A 664 -24.06 30.92 -13.85
CA GLU A 664 -25.36 31.32 -13.29
C GLU A 664 -25.34 31.30 -11.75
N GLN A 665 -26.09 32.21 -11.11
CA GLN A 665 -26.28 32.25 -9.65
C GLN A 665 -27.69 31.72 -9.29
N MET A 666 -27.76 30.43 -8.90
CA MET A 666 -29.02 29.71 -8.66
C MET A 666 -29.11 29.25 -7.20
N TYR A 667 -30.22 29.52 -6.51
CA TYR A 667 -30.32 29.29 -5.07
C TYR A 667 -30.29 27.78 -4.70
N HIS A 668 -29.26 27.37 -3.94
CA HIS A 668 -29.04 25.96 -3.55
C HIS A 668 -29.91 25.56 -2.33
N TYR A 669 -31.22 25.63 -2.49
CA TYR A 669 -32.25 25.55 -1.44
C TYR A 669 -32.19 24.30 -0.53
N LEU A 670 -31.62 23.19 -0.98
CA LEU A 670 -31.33 22.00 -0.16
C LEU A 670 -29.84 21.67 -0.08
N SER A 671 -29.10 21.72 -1.19
CA SER A 671 -27.73 21.19 -1.26
C SER A 671 -26.69 22.03 -0.51
N PHE A 672 -26.93 23.35 -0.31
CA PHE A 672 -25.92 24.26 0.26
C PHE A 672 -25.42 23.84 1.64
N GLY A 673 -26.33 23.51 2.55
CA GLY A 673 -25.98 23.13 3.92
C GLY A 673 -25.15 21.84 4.01
N TRP A 674 -25.35 20.91 3.06
CA TRP A 674 -24.58 19.68 2.96
C TRP A 674 -23.21 19.91 2.33
N LEU A 675 -23.14 20.68 1.25
CA LEU A 675 -21.89 21.04 0.57
C LEU A 675 -20.95 21.81 1.52
N CYS A 676 -21.46 22.85 2.18
CA CYS A 676 -20.70 23.60 3.19
C CYS A 676 -20.39 22.74 4.43
N GLY A 677 -21.36 21.94 4.91
CA GLY A 677 -21.19 21.08 6.07
C GLY A 677 -20.11 20.01 5.90
N GLY A 678 -20.09 19.30 4.76
CA GLY A 678 -19.06 18.31 4.45
C GLY A 678 -17.66 18.91 4.33
N ILE A 679 -17.54 20.11 3.77
CA ILE A 679 -16.27 20.87 3.74
C ILE A 679 -15.84 21.23 5.17
N ILE A 680 -16.76 21.70 6.02
CA ILE A 680 -16.47 22.07 7.41
C ILE A 680 -16.01 20.86 8.23
N GLU A 681 -16.70 19.72 8.15
CA GLU A 681 -16.28 18.51 8.89
C GLU A 681 -14.91 18.02 8.43
N HIS A 682 -14.67 17.96 7.10
CA HIS A 682 -13.41 17.48 6.55
C HIS A 682 -12.22 18.43 6.84
N ALA A 683 -12.45 19.74 6.84
CA ALA A 683 -11.40 20.73 7.11
C ALA A 683 -11.10 20.90 8.62
N SER A 684 -12.08 20.67 9.50
CA SER A 684 -11.91 20.81 10.95
C SER A 684 -11.54 19.49 11.67
N GLY A 685 -11.89 18.34 11.08
CA GLY A 685 -11.80 17.04 11.74
C GLY A 685 -12.82 16.83 12.87
N LYS A 686 -13.83 17.70 12.97
CA LYS A 686 -14.91 17.68 13.96
C LYS A 686 -16.27 17.45 13.29
N LYS A 687 -17.27 17.00 14.05
CA LYS A 687 -18.65 16.95 13.54
C LYS A 687 -19.27 18.35 13.52
N LEU A 688 -20.16 18.61 12.56
CA LEU A 688 -20.68 19.96 12.29
C LEU A 688 -21.40 20.59 13.50
N GLN A 689 -22.04 19.77 14.33
CA GLN A 689 -22.63 20.22 15.59
C GLN A 689 -21.56 20.74 16.58
N GLU A 690 -20.40 20.10 16.68
CA GLU A 690 -19.30 20.54 17.55
C GLU A 690 -18.75 21.89 17.08
N VAL A 691 -18.61 22.07 15.75
CA VAL A 691 -18.19 23.35 15.15
C VAL A 691 -19.24 24.45 15.37
N LEU A 692 -20.54 24.12 15.22
CA LEU A 692 -21.64 25.03 15.52
C LEU A 692 -21.64 25.47 17.00
N GLU A 693 -21.42 24.54 17.91
CA GLU A 693 -21.38 24.80 19.35
C GLU A 693 -20.18 25.68 19.74
N GLU A 694 -18.97 25.31 19.31
CA GLU A 694 -17.73 26.06 19.59
C GLU A 694 -17.67 27.44 18.92
N ALA A 695 -18.04 27.56 17.64
CA ALA A 695 -17.83 28.79 16.87
C ALA A 695 -18.98 29.79 16.98
N ILE A 696 -20.21 29.34 17.29
CA ILE A 696 -21.41 30.18 17.24
C ILE A 696 -22.21 30.13 18.55
N VAL A 697 -22.58 28.95 19.06
CA VAL A 697 -23.52 28.85 20.20
C VAL A 697 -22.89 29.35 21.51
N HIS A 698 -21.68 28.90 21.84
CA HIS A 698 -20.99 29.30 23.06
C HIS A 698 -20.55 30.78 23.04
N PRO A 699 -19.91 31.32 21.97
CA PRO A 699 -19.51 32.73 21.93
C PRO A 699 -20.71 33.69 22.01
N LEU A 700 -21.81 33.40 21.30
CA LEU A 700 -23.00 34.23 21.35
C LEU A 700 -23.83 34.03 22.65
N HIS A 701 -23.47 33.08 23.51
CA HIS A 701 -24.19 32.72 24.73
C HIS A 701 -25.65 32.31 24.50
N ILE A 702 -25.94 31.66 23.36
CA ILE A 702 -27.28 31.16 22.97
C ILE A 702 -27.47 29.67 23.31
N ASN A 703 -26.77 29.21 24.35
CA ASN A 703 -26.74 27.83 24.81
C ASN A 703 -28.15 27.27 25.04
N GLY A 704 -28.51 26.22 24.30
CA GLY A 704 -29.81 25.56 24.37
C GLY A 704 -30.97 26.27 23.64
N GLU A 705 -30.68 27.30 22.86
CA GLU A 705 -31.65 28.04 22.02
C GLU A 705 -31.39 27.96 20.51
N LEU A 706 -30.35 27.25 20.08
CA LEU A 706 -30.02 26.96 18.68
C LEU A 706 -29.46 25.54 18.58
N TYR A 707 -30.01 24.74 17.66
CA TYR A 707 -29.55 23.38 17.33
C TYR A 707 -29.69 23.08 15.83
N ILE A 708 -28.85 22.20 15.30
CA ILE A 708 -29.04 21.49 14.02
C ILE A 708 -28.86 20.01 14.34
N GLY A 709 -29.97 19.27 14.38
CA GLY A 709 -30.05 17.99 15.11
C GLY A 709 -30.20 18.23 16.61
N ILE A 710 -31.36 17.90 17.18
CA ILE A 710 -31.64 18.15 18.60
C ILE A 710 -31.04 17.06 19.52
N PRO A 711 -30.55 17.41 20.73
CA PRO A 711 -30.19 16.42 21.74
C PRO A 711 -31.43 15.85 22.43
N PRO A 712 -31.36 14.63 23.02
CA PRO A 712 -32.44 14.08 23.83
C PRO A 712 -32.79 14.95 25.03
N GLY A 713 -34.09 15.07 25.35
CA GLY A 713 -34.61 15.79 26.51
C GLY A 713 -35.08 17.21 26.23
N VAL A 714 -35.03 17.69 24.98
CA VAL A 714 -35.60 19.00 24.58
C VAL A 714 -36.97 18.90 23.92
N GLU A 715 -37.52 17.68 23.75
CA GLU A 715 -38.75 17.39 22.99
C GLU A 715 -39.96 18.19 23.48
N SER A 716 -40.02 18.48 24.78
CA SER A 716 -41.06 19.29 25.44
C SER A 716 -41.03 20.79 25.10
N ARG A 717 -40.01 21.26 24.38
CA ARG A 717 -39.82 22.66 23.95
C ARG A 717 -40.04 22.88 22.46
N LEU A 718 -40.38 21.82 21.71
CA LEU A 718 -40.43 21.87 20.25
C LEU A 718 -41.80 22.32 19.75
N ALA A 719 -41.83 23.34 18.89
CA ALA A 719 -43.03 23.67 18.14
C ALA A 719 -43.29 22.59 17.07
N ALA A 720 -44.51 22.08 17.01
CA ALA A 720 -44.96 21.21 15.92
C ALA A 720 -45.18 22.03 14.64
N LEU A 721 -44.65 21.56 13.52
CA LEU A 721 -44.77 22.20 12.22
C LEU A 721 -46.10 21.81 11.57
N THR A 722 -46.90 22.77 11.13
CA THR A 722 -48.20 22.57 10.45
C THR A 722 -48.25 23.36 9.15
N VAL A 723 -49.29 23.20 8.33
CA VAL A 723 -49.48 23.94 7.08
C VAL A 723 -50.73 24.81 7.14
N ASP A 724 -50.65 25.99 6.54
CA ASP A 724 -51.81 26.78 6.18
C ASP A 724 -52.42 26.32 4.85
N MET A 725 -53.30 25.33 4.91
CA MET A 725 -53.93 24.76 3.71
C MET A 725 -54.68 25.82 2.89
N GLU A 726 -55.26 26.83 3.54
CA GLU A 726 -55.97 27.94 2.88
C GLU A 726 -55.03 28.90 2.12
N GLU A 727 -53.76 29.05 2.55
CA GLU A 727 -52.75 29.74 1.74
C GLU A 727 -52.10 28.80 0.72
N LEU A 728 -52.03 27.50 1.00
CA LEU A 728 -51.47 26.51 0.09
C LEU A 728 -52.36 26.31 -1.16
N GLU A 729 -53.68 26.30 -1.01
CA GLU A 729 -54.61 26.22 -2.15
C GLU A 729 -54.44 27.40 -3.13
N LYS A 730 -54.07 28.59 -2.63
CA LYS A 730 -53.74 29.78 -3.45
C LYS A 730 -52.52 29.56 -4.36
N LEU A 731 -51.64 28.58 -4.08
CA LEU A 731 -50.49 28.29 -4.93
C LEU A 731 -50.87 27.69 -6.29
N SER A 732 -52.03 27.04 -6.38
CA SER A 732 -52.48 26.32 -7.58
C SER A 732 -52.64 27.18 -8.84
N GLY A 733 -52.69 28.51 -8.69
CA GLY A 733 -52.85 29.48 -9.79
C GLY A 733 -51.57 30.22 -10.24
N PHE A 734 -50.38 29.91 -9.70
CA PHE A 734 -49.14 30.63 -10.04
C PHE A 734 -48.24 29.87 -11.02
N ARG A 735 -47.54 30.62 -11.90
CA ARG A 735 -46.47 30.09 -12.77
C ARG A 735 -45.11 30.17 -12.07
N ALA A 736 -44.19 29.29 -12.45
CA ALA A 736 -42.78 29.38 -12.07
C ALA A 736 -42.18 30.71 -12.55
N GLY A 737 -41.33 31.32 -11.72
CA GLY A 737 -40.32 32.27 -12.22
C GLY A 737 -39.23 31.54 -13.01
N PRO A 738 -38.37 32.26 -13.77
CA PRO A 738 -37.30 31.65 -14.55
C PRO A 738 -36.31 30.85 -13.68
N ASP A 739 -36.13 31.25 -12.42
CA ASP A 739 -35.20 30.65 -11.46
C ASP A 739 -35.69 29.31 -10.85
N VAL A 740 -36.85 28.76 -11.28
CA VAL A 740 -37.51 27.60 -10.62
C VAL A 740 -37.91 26.50 -11.63
N PRO A 741 -37.48 25.24 -11.43
CA PRO A 741 -37.97 24.11 -12.21
C PRO A 741 -39.49 23.96 -12.10
N GLN A 742 -40.18 23.89 -13.23
CA GLN A 742 -41.66 23.87 -13.26
C GLN A 742 -42.27 22.60 -12.62
N GLU A 743 -41.47 21.53 -12.48
CA GLU A 743 -41.79 20.32 -11.70
C GLU A 743 -41.84 20.54 -10.19
N LEU A 744 -41.20 21.59 -9.65
CA LEU A 744 -41.25 21.88 -8.23
C LEU A 744 -42.69 22.22 -7.83
N LEU A 745 -43.32 23.14 -8.56
CA LEU A 745 -44.67 23.65 -8.32
C LEU A 745 -45.77 22.59 -8.37
N SER A 746 -45.75 21.72 -9.38
CA SER A 746 -46.72 20.62 -9.50
C SER A 746 -46.67 19.66 -8.32
N ASN A 747 -45.52 19.58 -7.64
CA ASN A 747 -45.30 18.76 -6.46
C ASN A 747 -45.47 19.50 -5.12
N VAL A 748 -45.53 20.84 -5.07
CA VAL A 748 -45.64 21.57 -3.78
C VAL A 748 -46.86 21.13 -2.96
N ALA A 749 -48.00 20.85 -3.58
CA ALA A 749 -49.20 20.38 -2.87
C ALA A 749 -49.00 18.99 -2.20
N GLN A 750 -48.25 18.09 -2.84
CA GLN A 750 -47.93 16.77 -2.27
C GLN A 750 -46.79 16.86 -1.25
N MET A 751 -45.75 17.66 -1.52
CA MET A 751 -44.67 17.89 -0.55
C MET A 751 -45.20 18.56 0.72
N ALA A 752 -46.01 19.61 0.61
CA ALA A 752 -46.49 20.35 1.77
C ALA A 752 -47.34 19.50 2.73
N THR A 753 -48.10 18.53 2.24
CA THR A 753 -48.90 17.65 3.11
C THR A 753 -48.05 16.58 3.82
N GLY A 754 -46.97 16.10 3.21
CA GLY A 754 -46.08 15.09 3.82
C GLY A 754 -44.88 15.66 4.60
N LEU A 755 -44.26 16.73 4.13
CA LEU A 755 -42.98 17.26 4.63
C LEU A 755 -43.05 17.70 6.10
N PRO A 756 -44.10 18.40 6.59
CA PRO A 756 -44.19 18.77 8.01
C PRO A 756 -44.49 17.57 8.91
N VAL A 757 -45.16 16.54 8.42
CA VAL A 757 -45.33 15.28 9.15
C VAL A 757 -43.97 14.60 9.33
N LEU A 758 -43.16 14.55 8.26
CA LEU A 758 -41.79 14.03 8.28
C LEU A 758 -40.88 14.85 9.22
N PHE A 759 -40.86 16.17 9.10
CA PHE A 759 -40.09 17.09 9.95
C PHE A 759 -40.62 17.21 11.38
N ASN A 760 -41.83 16.70 11.67
CA ASN A 760 -42.29 16.51 13.04
C ASN A 760 -41.72 15.24 13.69
N THR A 761 -41.24 14.25 12.93
CA THR A 761 -40.72 13.00 13.50
C THR A 761 -39.45 13.22 14.33
N LEU A 762 -39.29 12.45 15.40
CA LEU A 762 -38.14 12.57 16.29
C LEU A 762 -36.82 12.17 15.60
N ASN A 763 -36.86 11.29 14.60
CA ASN A 763 -35.69 10.89 13.82
C ASN A 763 -35.15 12.07 13.00
N ILE A 764 -36.01 12.71 12.19
CA ILE A 764 -35.63 13.88 11.39
C ILE A 764 -35.17 15.02 12.29
N ARG A 765 -35.92 15.33 13.37
CA ARG A 765 -35.54 16.41 14.29
C ARG A 765 -34.18 16.20 14.97
N ARG A 766 -33.77 14.95 15.20
CA ARG A 766 -32.44 14.60 15.76
C ARG A 766 -31.33 14.54 14.70
N ALA A 767 -31.65 14.40 13.42
CA ALA A 767 -30.67 14.35 12.34
C ALA A 767 -30.05 15.73 12.05
N ILE A 768 -28.76 15.74 11.68
CA ILE A 768 -28.03 16.97 11.33
C ILE A 768 -28.35 17.29 9.86
N LEU A 769 -29.40 18.09 9.61
CA LEU A 769 -29.79 18.54 8.25
C LEU A 769 -29.59 20.07 8.14
N PRO A 770 -28.40 20.57 7.73
CA PRO A 770 -28.05 21.97 7.96
C PRO A 770 -28.84 22.97 7.11
N ALA A 771 -29.37 22.53 5.98
CA ALA A 771 -30.19 23.36 5.10
C ALA A 771 -31.67 23.48 5.54
N ALA A 772 -32.16 22.61 6.44
CA ALA A 772 -33.61 22.44 6.65
C ALA A 772 -34.07 22.18 8.10
N ASN A 773 -33.20 21.71 9.00
CA ASN A 773 -33.59 21.21 10.33
C ASN A 773 -33.07 22.07 11.50
N GLY A 774 -32.85 23.36 11.24
CA GLY A 774 -32.46 24.34 12.26
C GLY A 774 -33.58 24.58 13.28
N HIS A 775 -33.32 24.25 14.53
CA HIS A 775 -34.24 24.45 15.64
C HIS A 775 -33.74 25.60 16.51
N CYS A 776 -34.39 26.76 16.48
CA CYS A 776 -33.96 27.93 17.26
C CYS A 776 -35.11 28.78 17.81
N SER A 777 -34.79 29.63 18.80
CA SER A 777 -35.66 30.73 19.21
C SER A 777 -35.36 32.00 18.39
N ALA A 778 -36.38 32.81 18.10
CA ALA A 778 -36.20 34.08 17.39
C ALA A 778 -35.15 34.99 18.05
N ARG A 779 -35.08 35.00 19.39
CA ARG A 779 -34.07 35.77 20.15
C ARG A 779 -32.64 35.27 19.98
N ALA A 780 -32.42 33.99 19.68
CA ALA A 780 -31.11 33.46 19.34
C ALA A 780 -30.74 33.82 17.88
N LEU A 781 -31.68 33.67 16.95
CA LEU A 781 -31.47 33.97 15.52
C LEU A 781 -31.25 35.47 15.27
N ALA A 782 -32.04 36.36 15.89
CA ALA A 782 -31.84 37.81 15.81
C ALA A 782 -30.49 38.24 16.42
N ARG A 783 -30.04 37.56 17.48
CA ARG A 783 -28.75 37.82 18.14
C ARG A 783 -27.55 37.38 17.29
N TYR A 784 -27.69 36.30 16.53
CA TYR A 784 -26.73 35.89 15.51
C TYR A 784 -26.61 36.95 14.41
N TYR A 785 -27.72 37.39 13.83
CA TYR A 785 -27.71 38.46 12.81
C TYR A 785 -27.19 39.80 13.34
N ALA A 786 -27.49 40.16 14.58
CA ALA A 786 -26.93 41.35 15.24
C ALA A 786 -25.41 41.28 15.37
N ALA A 787 -24.83 40.12 15.69
CA ALA A 787 -23.39 39.95 15.79
C ALA A 787 -22.69 40.04 14.42
N LEU A 788 -23.32 39.54 13.35
CA LEU A 788 -22.81 39.68 11.99
C LEU A 788 -22.88 41.14 11.50
N GLY A 789 -24.01 41.82 11.73
CA GLY A 789 -24.17 43.24 11.38
C GLY A 789 -23.19 44.15 12.13
N ALA A 790 -22.88 43.84 13.38
CA ALA A 790 -21.86 44.52 14.18
C ALA A 790 -20.41 44.10 13.85
N GLY A 791 -20.15 43.52 12.66
CA GLY A 791 -18.80 43.16 12.21
C GLY A 791 -18.10 42.08 13.04
N GLY A 792 -18.88 41.19 13.66
CA GLY A 792 -18.39 40.15 14.57
C GLY A 792 -18.41 40.55 16.06
N ALA A 793 -18.76 41.79 16.41
CA ALA A 793 -18.89 42.20 17.80
C ALA A 793 -20.14 41.58 18.46
N ILE A 794 -19.96 40.94 19.62
CA ILE A 794 -21.03 40.19 20.31
C ILE A 794 -21.96 41.19 21.04
N PRO A 795 -23.27 41.26 20.71
CA PRO A 795 -24.18 42.18 21.38
C PRO A 795 -24.31 41.87 22.89
N PRO A 796 -24.71 42.83 23.74
CA PRO A 796 -24.99 42.55 25.15
C PRO A 796 -26.05 41.44 25.27
N PRO A 797 -25.94 40.50 26.22
CA PRO A 797 -26.92 39.44 26.40
C PRO A 797 -28.30 40.00 26.75
N HIS A 798 -29.35 39.27 26.39
CA HIS A 798 -30.77 39.63 26.58
C HIS A 798 -31.17 39.80 28.06
N SER A 799 -30.79 40.93 28.66
CA SER A 799 -31.08 41.41 30.02
C SER A 799 -30.82 40.40 31.14
N GLY A 800 -29.63 40.50 31.76
CA GLY A 800 -29.23 39.68 32.89
C GLY A 800 -30.23 39.71 34.06
N GLY A 801 -30.59 38.54 34.58
CA GLY A 801 -31.44 38.34 35.76
C GLY A 801 -32.93 38.73 35.63
N GLY A 802 -33.29 39.63 34.71
CA GLY A 802 -34.64 40.20 34.62
C GLY A 802 -35.67 39.38 33.86
N SER A 803 -35.25 38.63 32.83
CA SER A 803 -36.18 37.83 32.02
C SER A 803 -36.75 36.64 32.82
N LYS A 804 -38.07 36.62 33.01
CA LYS A 804 -38.79 35.52 33.66
C LYS A 804 -39.79 34.89 32.69
N PRO A 805 -39.84 33.55 32.60
CA PRO A 805 -38.97 32.59 33.29
C PRO A 805 -37.57 32.57 32.60
N PRO A 806 -36.45 32.42 33.33
CA PRO A 806 -35.09 32.61 32.77
C PRO A 806 -34.69 31.60 31.67
N LEU A 807 -33.57 31.84 31.01
CA LEU A 807 -32.95 30.93 30.03
C LEU A 807 -32.95 29.47 30.54
N GLY A 808 -33.51 28.55 29.74
CA GLY A 808 -33.57 27.13 30.06
C GLY A 808 -34.55 26.72 31.18
N SER A 809 -35.37 27.61 31.73
CA SER A 809 -36.21 27.31 32.91
C SER A 809 -37.61 26.72 32.62
N HIS A 810 -37.84 26.19 31.43
CA HIS A 810 -39.08 25.47 31.11
C HIS A 810 -39.28 24.29 32.09
N VAL A 811 -40.54 24.00 32.46
CA VAL A 811 -40.87 23.04 33.55
C VAL A 811 -40.30 21.63 33.32
N HIS A 812 -39.95 21.29 32.08
CA HIS A 812 -39.44 19.99 31.65
C HIS A 812 -37.98 20.02 31.18
N THR A 813 -37.19 21.05 31.48
CA THR A 813 -35.75 21.04 31.17
C THR A 813 -35.01 19.99 32.02
N PRO A 814 -34.28 19.03 31.41
CA PRO A 814 -33.54 18.01 32.16
C PRO A 814 -32.38 18.63 32.97
N LYS A 815 -32.24 18.22 34.23
CA LYS A 815 -31.03 18.50 35.03
C LYS A 815 -30.09 17.30 34.96
N PHE A 816 -28.94 17.48 34.33
CA PHE A 816 -27.91 16.43 34.23
C PHE A 816 -27.16 16.27 35.57
N PRO A 817 -26.83 15.04 36.00
CA PRO A 817 -26.16 14.79 37.28
C PRO A 817 -24.64 15.02 37.20
N THR A 818 -24.13 16.03 37.91
CA THR A 818 -22.69 16.26 38.08
C THR A 818 -22.05 15.17 38.94
N MET A 819 -21.17 14.35 38.34
CA MET A 819 -20.46 13.26 39.03
C MET A 819 -19.12 13.72 39.65
N PRO A 820 -18.69 13.14 40.79
CA PRO A 820 -17.55 13.63 41.56
C PRO A 820 -16.18 13.32 40.92
N SER A 821 -15.24 14.26 41.05
CA SER A 821 -13.89 14.14 40.50
C SER A 821 -13.04 13.09 41.23
N LYS A 822 -12.48 12.13 40.47
CA LYS A 822 -11.65 11.06 41.03
C LYS A 822 -10.20 11.51 41.23
N LYS A 823 -9.70 11.42 42.46
CA LYS A 823 -8.28 11.65 42.82
C LYS A 823 -7.36 10.68 42.07
N LYS A 824 -6.21 11.17 41.57
CA LYS A 824 -5.11 10.31 41.06
C LYS A 824 -4.62 9.35 42.16
N LYS A 825 -4.48 8.07 41.86
CA LYS A 825 -3.67 7.08 42.62
C LYS A 825 -3.05 6.03 41.68
N LYS A 826 -1.97 5.38 42.14
CA LYS A 826 -1.12 4.46 41.37
C LYS A 826 -1.54 2.98 41.51
N GLY A 827 -1.39 2.22 40.42
CA GLY A 827 -0.99 0.80 40.40
C GLY A 827 -2.07 -0.28 40.63
N GLY A 828 -1.89 -1.47 40.03
CA GLY A 828 -2.66 -2.68 40.37
C GLY A 828 -3.12 -3.59 39.22
N SER A 829 -2.22 -4.46 38.75
CA SER A 829 -2.37 -5.70 37.94
C SER A 829 -3.74 -6.40 37.69
N LYS A 830 -3.80 -7.09 36.53
CA LYS A 830 -4.60 -8.28 36.11
C LYS A 830 -6.03 -8.15 35.53
N ASN A 831 -6.19 -8.80 34.36
CA ASN A 831 -7.26 -9.66 33.80
C ASN A 831 -8.72 -9.49 34.29
N ASP A 832 -9.75 -9.59 33.44
CA ASP A 832 -9.93 -10.67 32.45
C ASP A 832 -10.77 -10.34 31.18
N VAL A 833 -11.06 -11.37 30.38
CA VAL A 833 -11.68 -11.38 29.02
C VAL A 833 -13.20 -11.10 28.98
N GLY A 834 -13.71 -10.48 27.89
CA GLY A 834 -15.11 -10.74 27.45
C GLY A 834 -15.76 -9.80 26.43
N VAL A 835 -15.91 -10.29 25.19
CA VAL A 835 -16.98 -9.98 24.19
C VAL A 835 -17.12 -8.52 23.68
N ALA A 836 -17.28 -8.39 22.35
CA ALA A 836 -17.77 -7.17 21.72
C ALA A 836 -19.25 -7.33 21.37
N ASP A 837 -20.03 -6.26 21.54
CA ASP A 837 -21.42 -6.18 21.06
C ASP A 837 -21.57 -5.02 20.08
N LYS A 838 -22.57 -5.11 19.20
CA LYS A 838 -22.88 -4.10 18.18
C LYS A 838 -24.21 -3.42 18.54
N ASP A 839 -24.15 -2.18 19.00
CA ASP A 839 -25.23 -1.21 18.76
C ASP A 839 -24.74 0.23 18.97
N GLY A 840 -25.53 1.20 18.49
CA GLY A 840 -25.11 2.59 18.33
C GLY A 840 -25.19 3.50 19.58
N TYR A 841 -24.82 4.77 19.38
CA TYR A 841 -24.90 5.89 20.34
C TYR A 841 -24.01 5.79 21.60
N THR A 842 -22.72 6.08 21.44
CA THR A 842 -21.84 6.45 22.57
C THR A 842 -22.06 7.91 22.96
N GLN A 843 -22.29 8.19 24.25
CA GLN A 843 -22.61 9.54 24.74
C GLN A 843 -21.41 10.51 24.67
N LEU A 844 -21.65 11.73 24.17
CA LEU A 844 -20.74 12.86 24.31
C LEU A 844 -20.59 13.27 25.78
N ARG A 845 -19.38 13.70 26.16
CA ARG A 845 -19.08 14.31 27.47
C ARG A 845 -18.84 15.80 27.29
N THR A 846 -19.73 16.62 27.83
CA THR A 846 -19.45 18.03 28.11
C THR A 846 -18.89 18.19 29.53
N SER A 847 -18.07 19.21 29.76
CA SER A 847 -17.52 19.51 31.08
C SER A 847 -17.27 21.01 31.24
N ASP A 848 -18.22 21.69 31.87
CA ASP A 848 -18.12 23.08 32.31
C ASP A 848 -18.43 23.19 33.80
N GLY A 849 -17.95 24.27 34.42
CA GLY A 849 -18.24 24.60 35.81
C GLY A 849 -17.79 26.01 36.17
N SER A 850 -18.72 26.79 36.70
CA SER A 850 -18.53 28.11 37.30
C SER A 850 -18.99 28.05 38.78
N ASP A 851 -18.70 29.01 39.67
CA ASP A 851 -18.04 30.31 39.50
C ASP A 851 -17.38 30.79 40.81
N GLU A 852 -16.80 32.00 40.77
CA GLU A 852 -16.32 32.86 41.87
C GLU A 852 -15.08 32.44 42.71
N GLY A 853 -14.23 33.44 43.04
CA GLY A 853 -13.82 33.58 44.45
C GLY A 853 -12.36 33.80 44.85
N SER A 854 -11.35 33.89 43.97
CA SER A 854 -10.00 34.34 44.43
C SER A 854 -9.09 34.94 43.36
N THR A 855 -8.34 35.98 43.75
CA THR A 855 -7.26 36.60 42.95
C THR A 855 -5.95 35.81 43.09
N VAL A 856 -5.50 35.20 41.99
CA VAL A 856 -4.12 34.71 41.85
C VAL A 856 -3.56 35.18 40.51
N SER A 857 -2.35 35.74 40.52
CA SER A 857 -1.70 36.31 39.34
C SER A 857 -1.04 35.23 38.45
N ALA A 858 -0.64 35.65 37.25
CA ALA A 858 -0.13 34.82 36.16
C ALA A 858 1.02 33.85 36.51
N VAL A 859 0.99 32.64 35.92
CA VAL A 859 2.11 32.03 35.16
C VAL A 859 1.52 31.06 34.11
N VAL A 860 1.60 31.41 32.82
CA VAL A 860 1.84 30.46 31.72
C VAL A 860 2.72 31.15 30.69
N ALA A 861 4.00 30.80 30.65
CA ALA A 861 4.89 31.07 29.54
C ALA A 861 5.42 29.72 29.03
N GLY A 862 5.18 29.41 27.75
CA GLY A 862 5.51 28.11 27.17
C GLY A 862 5.06 28.01 25.71
N ASN A 863 6.00 28.18 24.78
CA ASN A 863 5.71 28.39 23.36
C ASN A 863 4.89 27.26 22.69
N GLY A 864 3.84 27.66 21.98
CA GLY A 864 3.10 26.84 21.02
C GLY A 864 2.17 27.73 20.19
N SER A 865 2.57 28.11 18.98
CA SER A 865 1.90 29.12 18.17
C SER A 865 0.64 28.58 17.45
N GLY A 866 -0.43 28.36 18.20
CA GLY A 866 -1.77 28.06 17.69
C GLY A 866 -2.71 29.23 17.97
N SER A 867 -2.90 30.12 17.00
CA SER A 867 -3.84 31.25 17.13
C SER A 867 -5.28 30.76 16.97
N GLY A 868 -5.92 30.40 18.09
CA GLY A 868 -7.35 30.10 18.14
C GLY A 868 -8.19 31.37 17.94
N SER A 869 -8.34 31.82 16.70
CA SER A 869 -9.25 32.91 16.34
C SER A 869 -10.70 32.45 16.51
N SER A 870 -11.39 32.95 17.55
CA SER A 870 -12.85 32.90 17.61
C SER A 870 -13.43 33.60 16.37
N MET A 871 -14.56 33.12 15.87
CA MET A 871 -15.31 33.74 14.79
C MET A 871 -15.80 35.16 15.14
N PHE A 872 -15.93 35.44 16.44
CA PHE A 872 -16.40 36.69 17.01
C PHE A 872 -15.32 37.26 17.95
N VAL A 873 -14.36 38.00 17.38
CA VAL A 873 -13.29 38.75 18.08
C VAL A 873 -13.23 40.14 17.44
N ASP A 874 -12.94 41.18 18.23
CA ASP A 874 -12.87 42.58 17.80
C ASP A 874 -12.06 42.77 16.50
N GLY A 875 -12.77 42.92 15.37
CA GLY A 875 -12.19 42.70 14.03
C GLY A 875 -12.68 43.60 12.88
N GLY A 876 -13.69 44.44 13.10
CA GLY A 876 -14.09 45.50 12.16
C GLY A 876 -14.88 45.07 10.91
N THR A 877 -15.06 46.00 9.98
CA THR A 877 -16.03 45.88 8.86
C THR A 877 -15.78 44.74 7.89
N LYS A 878 -14.56 44.19 7.82
CA LYS A 878 -14.16 43.27 6.73
C LYS A 878 -15.02 42.01 6.60
N MET A 879 -15.64 41.53 7.68
CA MET A 879 -16.59 40.41 7.61
C MET A 879 -17.87 40.82 6.85
N LEU A 880 -18.42 42.00 7.17
CA LEU A 880 -19.57 42.58 6.48
C LEU A 880 -19.23 42.96 5.04
N ASP A 881 -18.08 43.59 4.82
CA ASP A 881 -17.63 44.01 3.49
C ASP A 881 -17.60 42.80 2.52
N ALA A 882 -17.29 41.61 3.04
CA ALA A 882 -17.29 40.35 2.31
C ALA A 882 -18.71 39.82 2.01
N PHE A 883 -19.67 39.91 2.94
CA PHE A 883 -21.07 39.51 2.70
C PHE A 883 -21.78 40.45 1.72
N MET A 884 -21.54 41.76 1.84
CA MET A 884 -22.16 42.77 0.96
C MET A 884 -21.41 42.89 -0.38
N GLY A 885 -20.17 42.38 -0.46
CA GLY A 885 -19.31 42.43 -1.64
C GLY A 885 -18.92 43.87 -2.00
N VAL A 886 -18.35 44.59 -1.03
CA VAL A 886 -17.91 45.97 -1.17
C VAL A 886 -16.42 46.11 -0.86
N GLY A 887 -15.81 47.23 -1.26
CA GLY A 887 -14.37 47.45 -1.12
C GLY A 887 -13.55 46.34 -1.80
N ASP A 888 -12.58 45.80 -1.07
CA ASP A 888 -11.70 44.68 -1.47
C ASP A 888 -12.48 43.45 -2.01
N PHE A 889 -13.72 43.24 -1.55
CA PHE A 889 -14.54 42.07 -1.87
C PHE A 889 -15.50 42.26 -3.05
N SER A 890 -15.49 43.42 -3.70
CA SER A 890 -16.37 43.72 -4.84
C SER A 890 -16.19 42.81 -6.07
N GLY A 891 -15.00 42.21 -6.22
CA GLY A 891 -14.73 41.15 -7.21
C GLY A 891 -14.96 39.72 -6.70
N MET A 892 -15.38 39.53 -5.44
CA MET A 892 -15.60 38.22 -4.81
C MET A 892 -17.07 37.77 -4.78
N ILE A 893 -17.95 38.50 -5.46
CA ILE A 893 -19.38 38.21 -5.59
C ILE A 893 -19.85 38.41 -7.04
N HIS A 894 -21.02 37.89 -7.41
CA HIS A 894 -21.61 38.21 -8.71
C HIS A 894 -22.05 39.69 -8.76
N PRO A 895 -21.68 40.48 -9.80
CA PRO A 895 -22.18 41.84 -9.97
C PRO A 895 -23.71 41.88 -10.01
N ASN A 896 -24.32 42.75 -9.20
CA ASN A 896 -25.78 42.84 -9.00
C ASN A 896 -26.45 41.51 -8.58
N GLY A 897 -25.68 40.54 -8.05
CA GLY A 897 -26.19 39.24 -7.59
C GLY A 897 -27.09 39.34 -6.35
N LYS A 898 -28.04 38.40 -6.24
CA LYS A 898 -28.95 38.26 -5.10
C LYS A 898 -28.24 37.73 -3.84
N PHE A 899 -27.07 37.11 -4.00
CA PHE A 899 -26.29 36.51 -2.91
C PHE A 899 -24.84 36.98 -2.88
N GLY A 900 -24.28 37.08 -1.67
CA GLY A 900 -22.86 37.28 -1.42
C GLY A 900 -22.38 36.36 -0.29
N LEU A 901 -21.39 35.51 -0.58
CA LEU A 901 -20.74 34.58 0.35
C LEU A 901 -21.70 33.83 1.31
N GLY A 902 -22.76 33.23 0.76
CA GLY A 902 -23.72 32.41 1.49
C GLY A 902 -24.87 33.17 2.15
N PHE A 903 -24.94 34.50 2.04
CA PHE A 903 -26.07 35.32 2.51
C PHE A 903 -26.84 35.94 1.35
N ARG A 904 -28.16 36.07 1.50
CA ARG A 904 -29.02 36.82 0.56
C ARG A 904 -28.96 38.31 0.91
N ARG A 905 -28.84 39.15 -0.11
CA ARG A 905 -28.77 40.62 0.02
C ARG A 905 -30.12 41.24 -0.33
N TYR A 906 -30.49 42.27 0.42
CA TYR A 906 -31.76 42.98 0.28
C TYR A 906 -31.52 44.45 -0.09
N GLY A 907 -32.46 45.02 -0.84
CA GLY A 907 -32.44 46.41 -1.30
C GLY A 907 -33.64 47.21 -0.84
N TYR A 908 -33.60 48.50 -1.16
CA TYR A 908 -34.64 49.49 -0.91
C TYR A 908 -35.00 50.24 -2.20
N GLY A 909 -36.26 50.16 -2.62
CA GLY A 909 -36.92 51.16 -3.45
C GLY A 909 -36.33 51.40 -4.84
N ALA A 910 -36.14 50.36 -5.65
CA ALA A 910 -35.65 50.50 -7.02
C ALA A 910 -36.64 51.24 -7.96
N GLY A 911 -36.59 52.57 -7.98
CA GLY A 911 -36.88 53.33 -9.20
C GLY A 911 -35.86 52.96 -10.27
N ALA A 912 -36.32 52.66 -11.49
CA ALA A 912 -35.49 51.99 -12.50
C ALA A 912 -34.29 52.85 -12.98
N GLY A 913 -33.10 52.59 -12.45
CA GLY A 913 -31.84 53.10 -12.97
C GLY A 913 -30.70 53.29 -11.96
N GLU A 914 -31.00 53.53 -10.68
CA GLU A 914 -29.96 53.82 -9.68
C GLU A 914 -29.40 52.57 -8.98
N LYS A 915 -28.14 52.68 -8.52
CA LYS A 915 -27.49 51.63 -7.72
C LYS A 915 -28.07 51.63 -6.31
N VAL A 916 -29.01 50.73 -6.06
CA VAL A 916 -29.55 50.47 -4.72
C VAL A 916 -28.41 50.12 -3.76
N ALA A 917 -28.26 50.90 -2.69
CA ALA A 917 -27.37 50.58 -1.59
C ALA A 917 -27.97 49.40 -0.81
N THR A 918 -27.48 48.19 -1.05
CA THR A 918 -27.83 47.04 -0.21
C THR A 918 -27.08 47.16 1.11
N THR A 919 -27.74 47.64 2.16
CA THR A 919 -27.22 47.72 3.53
C THR A 919 -27.77 46.61 4.44
N THR A 920 -28.60 45.72 3.86
CA THR A 920 -29.36 44.69 4.57
C THR A 920 -29.12 43.30 3.98
N PHE A 921 -28.95 42.28 4.82
CA PHE A 921 -28.72 40.89 4.41
C PHE A 921 -29.33 39.89 5.39
N GLY A 922 -29.59 38.66 4.94
CA GLY A 922 -30.16 37.62 5.79
C GLY A 922 -30.56 36.36 5.03
N HIS A 923 -31.55 35.65 5.58
CA HIS A 923 -32.26 34.54 4.93
C HIS A 923 -33.72 34.46 5.38
N SER A 924 -34.57 34.01 4.46
CA SER A 924 -35.92 33.52 4.76
C SER A 924 -36.01 32.05 4.35
N GLY A 925 -36.87 31.29 5.04
CA GLY A 925 -37.09 29.87 4.81
C GLY A 925 -38.53 29.56 4.42
N MET A 926 -38.69 28.50 3.62
CA MET A 926 -39.91 28.05 2.91
C MET A 926 -41.19 27.81 3.77
N GLY A 927 -41.13 28.02 5.09
CA GLY A 927 -42.30 28.06 5.99
C GLY A 927 -42.72 29.47 6.44
N GLY A 928 -42.03 30.52 5.98
CA GLY A 928 -42.23 31.90 6.41
C GLY A 928 -41.41 32.31 7.64
N SER A 929 -40.48 31.47 8.14
CA SER A 929 -39.53 31.90 9.18
C SER A 929 -38.34 32.65 8.55
N THR A 930 -37.92 33.74 9.17
CA THR A 930 -36.97 34.71 8.59
C THR A 930 -36.00 35.22 9.66
N GLY A 931 -34.76 35.54 9.27
CA GLY A 931 -33.83 36.35 10.06
C GLY A 931 -32.93 37.21 9.17
N PHE A 932 -32.72 38.47 9.54
CA PHE A 932 -31.90 39.41 8.78
C PHE A 932 -31.29 40.50 9.67
N CYS A 933 -30.33 41.25 9.12
CA CYS A 933 -29.83 42.51 9.67
C CYS A 933 -29.85 43.59 8.59
N ASP A 934 -30.35 44.78 8.92
CA ASP A 934 -29.97 46.05 8.33
C ASP A 934 -28.82 46.62 9.16
N VAL A 935 -27.68 46.93 8.54
CA VAL A 935 -26.51 47.44 9.25
C VAL A 935 -26.51 48.96 9.38
N GLU A 936 -27.04 49.67 8.40
CA GLU A 936 -27.10 51.14 8.36
C GLU A 936 -27.97 51.70 9.49
N HIS A 937 -29.07 51.01 9.79
CA HIS A 937 -30.01 51.34 10.87
C HIS A 937 -29.75 50.54 12.15
N GLY A 938 -28.74 49.65 12.16
CA GLY A 938 -28.39 48.81 13.32
C GLY A 938 -29.49 47.82 13.75
N LEU A 939 -30.40 47.47 12.85
CA LEU A 939 -31.57 46.63 13.14
C LEU A 939 -31.31 45.17 12.77
N ALA A 940 -31.32 44.28 13.74
CA ALA A 940 -31.35 42.84 13.51
C ALA A 940 -32.65 42.23 14.03
N MET A 941 -33.32 41.45 13.19
CA MET A 941 -34.63 40.89 13.51
C MET A 941 -34.75 39.44 13.05
N ALA A 942 -35.52 38.65 13.80
CA ALA A 942 -35.94 37.33 13.37
C ALA A 942 -37.41 37.08 13.76
N VAL A 943 -38.11 36.36 12.89
CA VAL A 943 -39.51 35.94 13.06
C VAL A 943 -39.56 34.44 12.82
N THR A 944 -39.96 33.67 13.84
CA THR A 944 -40.08 32.21 13.77
C THR A 944 -41.54 31.80 13.85
N VAL A 945 -42.02 31.06 12.86
CA VAL A 945 -43.41 30.57 12.75
C VAL A 945 -43.43 29.06 12.57
N ASN A 946 -44.44 28.40 13.17
CA ASN A 946 -44.62 26.95 13.08
C ASN A 946 -45.86 26.53 12.25
N LYS A 947 -46.70 27.47 11.82
CA LYS A 947 -47.67 27.25 10.74
C LYS A 947 -47.03 27.71 9.44
N MET A 948 -46.63 26.77 8.58
CA MET A 948 -46.05 27.06 7.28
C MET A 948 -47.06 27.82 6.42
N SER A 949 -46.64 28.97 5.95
CA SER A 949 -47.43 29.99 5.25
C SER A 949 -46.61 30.51 4.07
N LEU A 950 -47.25 31.20 3.13
CA LEU A 950 -46.56 31.94 2.07
C LEU A 950 -45.72 33.12 2.61
N GLY A 951 -45.64 33.33 3.93
CA GLY A 951 -44.93 34.42 4.58
C GLY A 951 -45.79 35.66 4.82
N GLY A 952 -47.12 35.55 4.69
CA GLY A 952 -48.09 36.62 4.92
C GLY A 952 -48.01 37.21 6.33
N VAL A 953 -47.89 36.35 7.34
CA VAL A 953 -47.73 36.76 8.75
C VAL A 953 -46.41 37.51 8.95
N THR A 954 -45.30 36.92 8.51
CA THR A 954 -43.96 37.46 8.73
C THR A 954 -43.76 38.81 8.07
N ARG A 955 -44.20 39.01 6.82
CA ARG A 955 -44.12 40.34 6.17
C ARG A 955 -44.94 41.40 6.92
N ARG A 956 -46.12 41.07 7.47
CA ARG A 956 -46.89 42.03 8.31
C ARG A 956 -46.16 42.38 9.60
N VAL A 957 -45.48 41.42 10.23
CA VAL A 957 -44.64 41.67 11.43
C VAL A 957 -43.41 42.52 11.09
N VAL A 958 -42.66 42.15 10.05
CA VAL A 958 -41.48 42.91 9.57
C VAL A 958 -41.85 44.34 9.26
N ARG A 959 -42.89 44.53 8.44
CA ARG A 959 -43.37 45.85 8.03
C ARG A 959 -43.77 46.70 9.23
N LEU A 960 -44.58 46.18 10.15
CA LEU A 960 -45.01 46.92 11.35
C LEU A 960 -43.80 47.33 12.21
N VAL A 961 -42.83 46.44 12.44
CA VAL A 961 -41.65 46.76 13.24
C VAL A 961 -40.76 47.81 12.56
N CYS A 962 -40.56 47.73 11.25
CA CYS A 962 -39.84 48.75 10.48
C CYS A 962 -40.58 50.10 10.51
N GLU A 963 -41.90 50.13 10.26
CA GLU A 963 -42.72 51.34 10.25
C GLU A 963 -42.75 52.04 11.63
N GLU A 964 -42.91 51.29 12.74
CA GLU A 964 -42.91 51.83 14.11
C GLU A 964 -41.50 52.27 14.59
N LEU A 965 -40.43 51.68 14.06
CA LEU A 965 -39.05 52.11 14.35
C LEU A 965 -38.52 53.22 13.41
N GLY A 966 -39.29 53.59 12.38
CA GLY A 966 -38.85 54.56 11.37
C GLY A 966 -37.74 54.05 10.43
N VAL A 967 -37.57 52.73 10.32
CA VAL A 967 -36.56 52.06 9.49
C VAL A 967 -37.17 51.69 8.13
N PRO A 968 -36.45 51.84 6.99
CA PRO A 968 -36.93 51.40 5.69
C PRO A 968 -37.35 49.91 5.68
N VAL A 969 -38.47 49.61 5.01
CA VAL A 969 -38.94 48.24 4.80
C VAL A 969 -38.20 47.65 3.59
N PRO A 970 -37.45 46.53 3.71
CA PRO A 970 -36.73 45.98 2.56
C PRO A 970 -37.69 45.50 1.47
N ASP A 971 -37.28 45.55 0.20
CA ASP A 971 -38.19 45.37 -0.94
C ASP A 971 -38.97 44.04 -0.94
N GLU A 972 -38.38 42.98 -0.40
CA GLU A 972 -39.04 41.67 -0.26
C GLU A 972 -40.21 41.66 0.74
N PHE A 973 -40.31 42.71 1.56
CA PHE A 973 -41.35 42.94 2.56
C PHE A 973 -42.27 44.13 2.24
N SER A 974 -41.96 44.94 1.22
CA SER A 974 -42.68 46.18 0.92
C SER A 974 -43.99 45.97 0.13
N VAL A 975 -44.05 44.91 -0.70
CA VAL A 975 -45.17 44.64 -1.62
C VAL A 975 -46.47 44.25 -0.89
N ALA A 976 -47.59 44.84 -1.32
CA ALA A 976 -48.92 44.56 -0.78
C ALA A 976 -49.50 43.22 -1.32
N GLY A 977 -50.08 42.41 -0.43
CA GLY A 977 -50.69 41.11 -0.75
C GLY A 977 -50.40 40.04 0.31
N ASP A 978 -50.53 38.75 -0.06
CA ASP A 978 -50.22 37.61 0.83
C ASP A 978 -48.81 37.01 0.62
N LYS A 979 -48.13 37.26 -0.51
CA LYS A 979 -46.82 36.67 -0.88
C LYS A 979 -45.63 37.20 -0.06
N GLY A 980 -44.95 36.35 0.72
CA GLY A 980 -43.71 36.66 1.45
C GLY A 980 -42.42 36.54 0.62
N PRO A 981 -41.26 36.83 1.24
CA PRO A 981 -39.98 37.09 0.55
C PRO A 981 -39.51 35.95 -0.36
N ASP A 982 -39.67 34.69 0.05
CA ASP A 982 -39.22 33.53 -0.73
C ASP A 982 -40.14 33.20 -1.92
N MET A 983 -41.39 33.67 -1.87
CA MET A 983 -42.36 33.46 -2.95
C MET A 983 -42.27 34.54 -4.03
N VAL A 984 -41.78 35.72 -3.69
CA VAL A 984 -41.61 36.86 -4.62
C VAL A 984 -40.49 36.63 -5.63
N LEU A 985 -39.38 36.00 -5.22
CA LEU A 985 -38.30 35.66 -6.17
C LEU A 985 -38.64 34.50 -7.13
N ASN A 986 -39.60 33.66 -6.75
CA ASN A 986 -39.76 32.31 -7.32
C ASN A 986 -41.05 32.11 -8.13
N LEU A 987 -42.05 32.99 -8.00
CA LEU A 987 -43.36 32.85 -8.68
C LEU A 987 -43.85 34.16 -9.31
N ALA A 988 -43.94 34.16 -10.64
CA ALA A 988 -44.64 35.20 -11.39
C ALA A 988 -46.14 35.25 -11.00
N PRO A 989 -46.80 36.42 -11.05
CA PRO A 989 -48.27 36.48 -10.96
C PRO A 989 -48.92 35.80 -12.19
N PRO A 990 -50.18 35.36 -12.09
CA PRO A 990 -51.00 35.11 -13.28
C PRO A 990 -51.23 36.41 -14.06
N GLU A 991 -51.50 36.26 -15.36
CA GLU A 991 -51.92 37.34 -16.27
C GLU A 991 -53.40 37.70 -16.08
#